data_AF-A0A834SM53-F1
#
_entry.id   AF-A0A834SM53-F1
#
_cell.length_a   1.000
_cell.length_b   1.000
_cell.length_c   1.000
_cell.angle_alpha   90.00
_cell.angle_beta   90.00
_cell.angle_gamma   90.00
#
_symmetry.space_group_name_H-M   'P 1'
#
loop_
_entity.id
_entity.type
_entity.pdbx_description
1 polymer ?
#
loop_
_entity_poly.entity_id
_entity_poly.type
_entity_poly.pdbx_seq_one_letter_code
_entity_poly.pdbx_strand_id
1 'polypeptide(L)'
;MPSIPAKRKPEAAEEADTPFKRAQRTRKPTLKALLGDGSQPTQPIELPESTPDPPTEPPTQVIEPPTRAIEPPCKPVQQPEERPRRASPLPILAASQASRLTDEPTEFKPYLDSLDEPAWESQLMFDKPEDSIVQPLAFSSAATEASVEEDSAVSVDFRDFEGVDWSRLKGFVAPLSTPRGKASWIFQHGWRVWKEGTHHPDELYFVCKYCHIHKLPNGVHRVTKSTTAANGHLQLDKPGHRLSKDGPILSKPLRKHGQQSLRQAALSGVKFSLEAYKTIGNFDVQEFRQAAALWLVDNNRPLREFETPAFRKMIRLANPEAEAALWRSHNSVSAFVMRLYSWLRPQVVRALAEAESKVHISFDGWTTKGGKRGFFSVVAHYANSKGAIVDLPIALPQLVGAHTGEAIADAVTKILQSFSINRSKLGYFVLDNAYNNDTAVNKLASMYHFSASDRRLRCACHILNLVGQTIMFGRDADAYNNALENTKMEDFYMKEWRKEGPLGVYLDIINYINTPKQWSIFEDCQREAVNSMPTGASGGTREPIKPCVTRWNSYYDCFKRGVQLQQAINAYATYHIRETEQADEQAAIRGNKLPDVPRWMRSDGLTAADWAVITEYMAILQPLKFATDRLQGRGKCGRFGALYEVIPVFESVITELDARLRPYESVNHEPSEAPEDHIPINLRAARRKASNYFTKILQSPIYYAATALHPRYKTYSKRFWRDKPTQLSTAHAKFLRVWAAYKPAAAATTPTPAPKPTMSSFDDAIDAILDEDGEHTLEVEDEYDSWLKEPMWTSDQHKEGPTAVQYWLSLKPKYPHLSRLAIDVLTIPASSSDCERVFAGTGDIIEPQRRKIGAQLLAALVCLQRWTRAGFTTPSTTTAAKHTDEELTEEFAIGTWEEPPAELS
;
A
#
# COMPACT_ATOMS: atom_id res chain seq x y z
N MET A 1 -2.79 -16.48 -57.90
CA MET A 1 -4.03 -16.75 -58.68
C MET A 1 -4.19 -18.27 -58.74
N PRO A 2 -5.39 -18.84 -58.53
CA PRO A 2 -6.69 -18.21 -58.71
C PRO A 2 -7.34 -17.64 -57.43
N SER A 3 -8.38 -16.86 -57.68
CA SER A 3 -9.22 -16.11 -56.76
C SER A 3 -10.24 -16.98 -56.01
N ILE A 4 -10.52 -16.62 -54.76
CA ILE A 4 -11.67 -17.10 -53.98
C ILE A 4 -12.56 -15.87 -53.67
N PRO A 5 -13.89 -15.92 -53.88
CA PRO A 5 -14.75 -14.74 -53.87
C PRO A 5 -15.13 -14.26 -52.47
N ALA A 6 -15.36 -12.95 -52.34
CA ALA A 6 -15.86 -12.33 -51.12
C ALA A 6 -17.27 -12.84 -50.76
N LYS A 7 -17.45 -13.30 -49.52
CA LYS A 7 -18.78 -13.53 -48.93
C LYS A 7 -19.19 -12.34 -48.06
N ARG A 8 -20.48 -11.99 -48.17
CA ARG A 8 -21.13 -10.83 -47.53
C ARG A 8 -21.10 -10.93 -46.00
N LYS A 9 -21.09 -9.76 -45.34
CA LYS A 9 -21.54 -9.65 -43.94
C LYS A 9 -23.00 -10.14 -43.83
N PRO A 10 -23.39 -10.89 -42.79
CA PRO A 10 -24.79 -10.97 -42.40
C PRO A 10 -25.22 -9.63 -41.79
N GLU A 11 -26.43 -9.19 -42.12
CA GLU A 11 -27.07 -8.03 -41.50
C GLU A 11 -27.44 -8.34 -40.04
N ALA A 12 -27.47 -7.32 -39.20
CA ALA A 12 -27.94 -7.46 -37.83
C ALA A 12 -29.44 -7.73 -37.83
N ALA A 13 -29.87 -8.80 -37.16
CA ALA A 13 -31.27 -8.99 -36.86
C ALA A 13 -31.73 -7.91 -35.88
N GLU A 14 -32.81 -7.23 -36.22
CA GLU A 14 -33.44 -6.18 -35.44
C GLU A 14 -34.22 -6.82 -34.28
N GLU A 15 -33.64 -6.87 -33.08
CA GLU A 15 -34.36 -7.32 -31.87
C GLU A 15 -35.45 -6.30 -31.51
N ALA A 16 -36.70 -6.77 -31.54
CA ALA A 16 -37.87 -5.95 -31.23
C ALA A 16 -37.98 -5.70 -29.71
N ASP A 17 -37.52 -4.52 -29.30
CA ASP A 17 -37.59 -4.05 -27.90
C ASP A 17 -39.06 -3.96 -27.45
N THR A 18 -39.47 -4.83 -26.52
CA THR A 18 -40.84 -4.88 -25.97
C THR A 18 -40.83 -4.43 -24.51
N PRO A 19 -41.72 -3.51 -24.09
CA PRO A 19 -41.62 -2.88 -22.77
C PRO A 19 -42.08 -3.81 -21.64
N PHE A 20 -41.14 -4.55 -21.05
CA PHE A 20 -41.37 -5.32 -19.83
C PHE A 20 -41.42 -4.41 -18.59
N LYS A 21 -42.64 -4.16 -18.09
CA LYS A 21 -42.83 -3.75 -16.69
C LYS A 21 -42.41 -4.90 -15.78
N ARG A 22 -41.75 -4.61 -14.65
CA ARG A 22 -41.22 -5.57 -13.64
C ARG A 22 -42.34 -6.24 -12.81
N ALA A 23 -43.35 -6.80 -13.48
CA ALA A 23 -44.46 -7.50 -12.84
C ALA A 23 -44.10 -8.97 -12.60
N GLN A 24 -44.20 -9.41 -11.33
CA GLN A 24 -44.12 -10.81 -10.87
C GLN A 24 -42.75 -11.51 -11.03
N ARG A 25 -41.76 -11.12 -10.22
CA ARG A 25 -40.65 -12.03 -9.81
C ARG A 25 -41.16 -13.11 -8.83
N THR A 26 -42.04 -13.99 -9.28
CA THR A 26 -42.58 -15.10 -8.45
C THR A 26 -42.61 -16.45 -9.18
N ARG A 27 -42.13 -16.53 -10.42
CA ARG A 27 -42.10 -17.78 -11.21
C ARG A 27 -40.81 -17.89 -12.02
N LYS A 28 -39.98 -18.89 -11.71
CA LYS A 28 -38.91 -19.35 -12.63
C LYS A 28 -39.58 -19.85 -13.94
N PRO A 29 -39.37 -19.25 -15.12
CA PRO A 29 -39.80 -19.86 -16.39
C PRO A 29 -39.26 -21.29 -16.57
N THR A 30 -40.06 -22.14 -17.20
CA THR A 30 -39.68 -23.52 -17.54
C THR A 30 -38.67 -23.56 -18.69
N LEU A 31 -37.85 -24.61 -18.74
CA LEU A 31 -36.81 -24.79 -19.77
C LEU A 31 -37.33 -24.66 -21.21
N LYS A 32 -38.60 -25.06 -21.44
CA LYS A 32 -39.29 -24.97 -22.73
C LYS A 32 -39.64 -23.53 -23.17
N ALA A 33 -39.66 -22.56 -22.26
CA ALA A 33 -39.95 -21.16 -22.58
C ALA A 33 -38.70 -20.37 -23.00
N LEU A 34 -37.50 -20.79 -22.59
CA LEU A 34 -36.22 -20.16 -22.96
C LEU A 34 -35.60 -20.73 -24.25
N LEU A 35 -36.05 -21.91 -24.68
CA LEU A 35 -35.66 -22.54 -25.93
C LEU A 35 -36.87 -22.49 -26.88
N GLY A 36 -36.91 -21.45 -27.72
CA GLY A 36 -38.08 -21.09 -28.53
C GLY A 36 -38.72 -22.28 -29.28
N ASP A 37 -40.04 -22.42 -29.13
CA ASP A 37 -40.80 -23.59 -29.56
C ASP A 37 -40.88 -23.66 -31.10
N GLY A 38 -40.27 -24.71 -31.67
CA GLY A 38 -40.21 -24.93 -33.11
C GLY A 38 -41.00 -26.15 -33.55
N SER A 39 -42.33 -26.04 -33.71
CA SER A 39 -43.17 -26.71 -34.74
C SER A 39 -44.68 -26.53 -34.46
N GLN A 40 -45.48 -26.40 -35.53
CA GLN A 40 -46.95 -26.43 -35.48
C GLN A 40 -47.50 -27.87 -35.73
N PRO A 41 -48.79 -28.12 -36.06
CA PRO A 41 -49.69 -28.78 -35.12
C PRO A 41 -50.27 -30.11 -35.63
N THR A 42 -50.86 -30.90 -34.73
CA THR A 42 -51.79 -32.00 -35.08
C THR A 42 -53.04 -31.98 -34.21
N GLN A 43 -54.14 -32.51 -34.78
CA GLN A 43 -55.53 -32.32 -34.34
C GLN A 43 -56.03 -33.44 -33.38
N PRO A 44 -57.25 -33.34 -32.80
CA PRO A 44 -57.55 -33.86 -31.46
C PRO A 44 -58.06 -35.30 -31.41
N ILE A 45 -58.06 -35.85 -30.19
CA ILE A 45 -58.80 -37.06 -29.78
C ILE A 45 -59.58 -36.74 -28.50
N GLU A 46 -60.79 -37.27 -28.39
CA GLU A 46 -61.79 -36.95 -27.37
C GLU A 46 -61.62 -37.75 -26.06
N LEU A 47 -61.96 -37.08 -24.93
CA LEU A 47 -62.74 -37.51 -23.74
C LEU A 47 -62.87 -39.01 -23.37
N PRO A 48 -62.91 -39.38 -22.07
CA PRO A 48 -63.96 -38.88 -21.16
C PRO A 48 -63.59 -38.56 -19.69
N GLU A 49 -64.61 -38.04 -19.02
CA GLU A 49 -64.66 -37.45 -17.67
C GLU A 49 -64.55 -38.47 -16.53
N SER A 50 -64.06 -38.02 -15.36
CA SER A 50 -64.67 -38.38 -14.06
C SER A 50 -64.20 -37.46 -12.93
N THR A 51 -65.15 -36.82 -12.25
CA THR A 51 -65.01 -36.24 -10.90
C THR A 51 -65.38 -37.30 -9.85
N PRO A 52 -64.90 -37.20 -8.58
CA PRO A 52 -65.64 -36.42 -7.57
C PRO A 52 -64.80 -35.73 -6.47
N ASP A 53 -65.34 -34.64 -5.90
CA ASP A 53 -64.95 -34.04 -4.61
C ASP A 53 -65.69 -34.74 -3.41
N PRO A 54 -65.65 -34.24 -2.15
CA PRO A 54 -64.52 -34.26 -1.20
C PRO A 54 -64.94 -34.92 0.16
N PRO A 55 -64.12 -34.84 1.22
CA PRO A 55 -64.57 -34.13 2.43
C PRO A 55 -63.45 -33.34 3.15
N THR A 56 -63.62 -32.06 3.51
CA THR A 56 -64.30 -31.53 4.71
C THR A 56 -63.59 -31.84 6.04
N GLU A 57 -62.71 -30.94 6.49
CA GLU A 57 -62.16 -30.91 7.87
C GLU A 57 -62.94 -29.92 8.79
N PRO A 58 -63.11 -30.22 10.09
CA PRO A 58 -63.69 -29.33 11.10
C PRO A 58 -62.63 -28.44 11.82
N PRO A 59 -63.05 -27.41 12.61
CA PRO A 59 -62.23 -26.21 12.79
C PRO A 59 -61.33 -26.14 14.04
N THR A 60 -60.24 -25.41 13.86
CA THR A 60 -59.62 -24.40 14.76
C THR A 60 -59.90 -24.47 16.26
N GLN A 61 -58.86 -24.79 17.05
CA GLN A 61 -58.79 -24.39 18.47
C GLN A 61 -57.97 -23.10 18.61
N VAL A 62 -58.57 -22.09 19.24
CA VAL A 62 -57.91 -20.84 19.65
C VAL A 62 -57.32 -21.05 21.05
N ILE A 63 -56.04 -20.70 21.23
CA ILE A 63 -55.41 -20.65 22.55
C ILE A 63 -54.88 -19.23 22.78
N GLU A 64 -55.52 -18.51 23.71
CA GLU A 64 -55.05 -17.23 24.23
C GLU A 64 -53.94 -17.41 25.28
N PRO A 65 -52.91 -16.56 25.33
CA PRO A 65 -52.10 -16.35 26.52
C PRO A 65 -52.63 -15.15 27.36
N PRO A 66 -52.59 -15.22 28.70
CA PRO A 66 -53.31 -14.28 29.56
C PRO A 66 -52.61 -12.94 29.77
N THR A 67 -53.41 -11.87 29.78
CA THR A 67 -53.05 -10.54 30.27
C THR A 67 -52.90 -10.54 31.80
N ARG A 68 -51.96 -9.74 32.34
CA ARG A 68 -52.05 -9.30 33.74
C ARG A 68 -51.82 -7.80 33.87
N ALA A 69 -52.79 -7.17 34.53
CA ALA A 69 -53.01 -5.73 34.61
C ALA A 69 -51.87 -4.91 35.22
N ILE A 70 -51.78 -3.66 34.76
CA ILE A 70 -51.35 -2.50 35.54
C ILE A 70 -52.44 -1.44 35.39
N GLU A 71 -53.00 -0.97 36.51
CA GLU A 71 -53.91 0.18 36.57
C GLU A 71 -53.22 1.43 37.15
N PRO A 72 -53.76 2.65 36.93
CA PRO A 72 -52.95 3.85 36.79
C PRO A 72 -53.28 4.94 37.87
N PRO A 73 -53.46 6.24 37.55
CA PRO A 73 -52.37 7.22 37.58
C PRO A 73 -52.61 8.44 38.49
N CYS A 74 -51.61 9.29 38.68
CA CYS A 74 -51.85 10.72 38.92
C CYS A 74 -50.74 11.64 38.36
N LYS A 75 -51.10 12.89 38.05
CA LYS A 75 -50.25 13.92 37.41
C LYS A 75 -49.76 14.99 38.46
N PRO A 76 -49.44 16.26 38.12
CA PRO A 76 -48.05 16.73 38.10
C PRO A 76 -47.78 17.99 38.96
N VAL A 77 -46.52 18.38 39.16
CA VAL A 77 -46.18 19.73 39.67
C VAL A 77 -45.04 20.41 38.89
N GLN A 78 -45.47 21.40 38.11
CA GLN A 78 -44.85 22.66 37.67
C GLN A 78 -43.39 23.04 38.04
N GLN A 79 -42.66 23.54 37.03
CA GLN A 79 -41.69 24.65 37.16
C GLN A 79 -42.46 25.99 37.26
N PRO A 80 -41.89 27.11 37.77
CA PRO A 80 -40.93 27.95 37.01
C PRO A 80 -39.76 28.44 37.92
N GLU A 81 -38.65 29.05 37.49
CA GLU A 81 -38.38 30.38 36.88
C GLU A 81 -36.83 30.44 36.63
N GLU A 82 -36.16 31.29 35.83
CA GLU A 82 -36.43 32.18 34.68
C GLU A 82 -35.04 32.43 34.00
N ARG A 83 -34.96 33.39 33.09
CA ARG A 83 -33.79 34.14 32.59
C ARG A 83 -33.96 35.64 33.02
N PRO A 84 -33.08 36.64 32.72
CA PRO A 84 -32.02 36.64 31.69
C PRO A 84 -30.76 37.56 31.89
N ARG A 85 -29.96 37.65 30.80
CA ARG A 85 -29.12 38.79 30.31
C ARG A 85 -27.65 39.01 30.78
N ARG A 86 -26.77 38.84 29.78
CA ARG A 86 -25.67 39.73 29.30
C ARG A 86 -24.61 40.26 30.31
N ALA A 87 -23.34 39.92 30.07
CA ALA A 87 -22.37 40.81 29.41
C ALA A 87 -20.99 40.13 29.15
N SER A 88 -20.35 40.48 28.03
CA SER A 88 -18.90 40.35 27.77
C SER A 88 -18.23 41.74 28.06
N PRO A 89 -16.89 41.99 27.96
CA PRO A 89 -15.82 41.17 27.36
C PRO A 89 -14.37 41.23 27.96
N LEU A 90 -13.50 40.28 27.54
CA LEU A 90 -12.02 40.42 27.36
C LEU A 90 -11.13 40.69 28.63
N PRO A 91 -9.77 40.82 28.55
CA PRO A 91 -8.84 39.69 28.34
C PRO A 91 -7.54 39.75 29.20
N ILE A 92 -6.96 38.61 29.65
CA ILE A 92 -5.60 38.60 30.24
C ILE A 92 -4.78 37.38 29.77
N LEU A 93 -3.51 37.62 29.43
CA LEU A 93 -2.48 36.60 29.15
C LEU A 93 -1.77 36.14 30.43
N ALA A 94 -1.36 34.87 30.52
CA ALA A 94 0.05 34.46 30.75
C ALA A 94 0.24 32.95 31.06
N ALA A 95 1.24 32.37 30.39
CA ALA A 95 2.31 31.48 30.90
C ALA A 95 2.04 30.22 31.79
N SER A 96 2.52 29.09 31.24
CA SER A 96 3.49 28.13 31.83
C SER A 96 3.13 27.13 32.95
N GLN A 97 3.34 25.86 32.58
CA GLN A 97 4.06 24.77 33.30
C GLN A 97 3.40 23.94 34.43
N ALA A 98 3.68 22.63 34.31
CA ALA A 98 3.89 21.61 35.35
C ALA A 98 2.72 21.00 36.15
N SER A 99 2.34 19.78 35.72
CA SER A 99 2.33 18.53 36.53
C SER A 99 1.88 18.56 38.00
N ARG A 100 0.77 17.85 38.29
CA ARG A 100 0.77 16.65 39.17
C ARG A 100 -0.55 15.86 39.10
N LEU A 101 -0.48 14.60 39.54
CA LEU A 101 -1.54 13.59 39.54
C LEU A 101 -2.51 13.74 40.71
N THR A 102 -3.76 13.29 40.50
CA THR A 102 -4.65 12.69 41.52
C THR A 102 -5.56 11.67 40.84
N ASP A 103 -5.55 10.43 41.32
CA ASP A 103 -6.44 9.34 40.88
C ASP A 103 -7.78 9.36 41.63
N GLU A 104 -8.84 8.87 40.98
CA GLU A 104 -9.92 8.00 41.50
C GLU A 104 -10.88 7.65 40.32
N PRO A 105 -11.60 6.50 40.35
CA PRO A 105 -12.01 5.81 39.13
C PRO A 105 -13.39 6.20 38.59
N THR A 106 -13.58 6.08 37.28
CA THR A 106 -14.90 6.16 36.62
C THR A 106 -15.12 4.95 35.71
N GLU A 107 -16.32 4.35 35.79
CA GLU A 107 -16.70 3.14 35.03
C GLU A 107 -16.67 3.37 33.51
N PHE A 108 -15.88 2.57 32.79
CA PHE A 108 -15.80 2.65 31.34
C PHE A 108 -16.87 1.82 30.63
N LYS A 109 -17.84 2.51 30.02
CA LYS A 109 -18.63 1.96 28.90
C LYS A 109 -17.73 1.74 27.67
N PRO A 110 -17.98 0.72 26.83
CA PRO A 110 -17.19 0.45 25.64
C PRO A 110 -17.39 1.55 24.59
N TYR A 111 -16.30 2.26 24.27
CA TYR A 111 -16.28 3.36 23.30
C TYR A 111 -16.03 2.82 21.89
N LEU A 112 -17.02 2.91 21.00
CA LEU A 112 -16.93 2.44 19.60
C LEU A 112 -16.84 3.59 18.56
N ASP A 113 -16.91 4.84 19.00
CA ASP A 113 -17.08 6.02 18.14
C ASP A 113 -15.91 7.01 18.21
N SER A 114 -14.73 6.59 17.71
CA SER A 114 -13.73 7.53 17.15
C SER A 114 -12.73 6.80 16.24
N LEU A 115 -13.19 6.37 15.06
CA LEU A 115 -12.34 5.92 13.95
C LEU A 115 -12.37 6.95 12.81
N ASP A 116 -12.10 8.22 13.15
CA ASP A 116 -11.95 9.34 12.20
C ASP A 116 -10.48 9.69 11.93
N GLU A 117 -9.64 8.66 11.72
CA GLU A 117 -8.53 8.81 10.76
C GLU A 117 -9.02 8.21 9.43
N PRO A 118 -8.92 8.92 8.29
CA PRO A 118 -9.31 8.36 7.00
C PRO A 118 -8.43 7.15 6.70
N ALA A 119 -9.06 5.99 6.50
CA ALA A 119 -8.36 4.80 6.06
C ALA A 119 -7.61 5.12 4.76
N TRP A 120 -6.30 4.84 4.72
CA TRP A 120 -5.45 4.95 3.53
C TRP A 120 -6.04 4.24 2.29
N GLU A 121 -6.93 3.29 2.51
CA GLU A 121 -7.75 2.60 1.52
C GLU A 121 -8.61 3.55 0.65
N SER A 122 -9.02 4.71 1.17
CA SER A 122 -9.83 5.71 0.45
C SER A 122 -9.08 6.44 -0.69
N GLN A 123 -7.76 6.27 -0.80
CA GLN A 123 -6.95 6.91 -1.86
C GLN A 123 -6.79 6.02 -3.13
N LEU A 124 -7.31 4.79 -3.11
CA LEU A 124 -7.15 3.82 -4.19
C LEU A 124 -8.25 3.92 -5.27
N MET A 125 -8.12 4.89 -6.17
CA MET A 125 -9.01 5.03 -7.32
C MET A 125 -8.44 4.43 -8.62
N PHE A 126 -9.27 3.62 -9.30
CA PHE A 126 -9.16 3.08 -10.66
C PHE A 126 -8.20 1.90 -10.94
N ASP A 127 -8.82 0.75 -11.21
CA ASP A 127 -8.42 -0.21 -12.25
C ASP A 127 -9.65 -0.57 -13.12
N LYS A 128 -9.42 -1.01 -14.36
CA LYS A 128 -10.44 -1.55 -15.29
C LYS A 128 -10.07 -3.02 -15.61
N PRO A 129 -11.04 -3.89 -15.97
CA PRO A 129 -10.81 -5.32 -16.17
C PRO A 129 -9.84 -5.63 -17.32
N GLU A 130 -9.16 -6.77 -17.21
CA GLU A 130 -8.02 -7.18 -18.05
C GLU A 130 -8.40 -7.68 -19.46
N ASP A 131 -9.70 -7.89 -19.73
CA ASP A 131 -10.21 -8.53 -20.95
C ASP A 131 -10.32 -7.59 -22.17
N SER A 132 -9.28 -6.80 -22.48
CA SER A 132 -9.17 -6.14 -23.80
C SER A 132 -7.75 -5.66 -24.16
N ILE A 133 -6.80 -6.57 -24.42
CA ILE A 133 -5.52 -6.24 -25.07
C ILE A 133 -5.23 -7.19 -26.24
N VAL A 134 -5.66 -6.80 -27.44
CA VAL A 134 -5.15 -7.37 -28.70
C VAL A 134 -3.90 -6.57 -29.08
N GLN A 135 -2.77 -7.26 -29.28
CA GLN A 135 -1.50 -6.64 -29.67
C GLN A 135 -1.52 -6.17 -31.13
N PRO A 136 -1.05 -4.95 -31.44
CA PRO A 136 -0.55 -4.59 -32.76
C PRO A 136 0.92 -5.00 -32.92
N LEU A 137 1.28 -5.59 -34.07
CA LEU A 137 2.69 -5.86 -34.42
C LEU A 137 3.44 -4.57 -34.82
N ALA A 138 4.67 -4.47 -34.31
CA ALA A 138 5.92 -3.98 -34.91
C ALA A 138 5.99 -2.65 -35.74
N PHE A 139 7.14 -1.96 -35.54
CA PHE A 139 7.66 -0.76 -36.24
C PHE A 139 6.89 0.57 -36.00
N SER A 140 7.53 1.75 -36.02
CA SER A 140 8.89 2.10 -36.46
C SER A 140 9.60 3.12 -35.54
N SER A 141 10.92 3.26 -35.73
CA SER A 141 11.78 4.26 -35.08
C SER A 141 11.80 5.60 -35.83
N ALA A 142 11.36 6.70 -35.20
CA ALA A 142 11.79 8.08 -35.50
C ALA A 142 11.24 9.07 -34.45
N ALA A 143 12.07 10.04 -34.04
CA ALA A 143 11.76 11.37 -33.49
C ALA A 143 12.70 11.78 -32.33
N THR A 144 13.98 12.00 -32.66
CA THR A 144 14.90 12.77 -31.81
C THR A 144 15.15 14.11 -32.50
N GLU A 145 14.33 15.11 -32.22
CA GLU A 145 14.63 16.50 -32.57
C GLU A 145 13.89 17.42 -31.59
N ALA A 146 14.66 18.22 -30.85
CA ALA A 146 14.14 19.21 -29.92
C ALA A 146 14.29 20.60 -30.54
N SER A 147 13.21 21.39 -30.50
CA SER A 147 13.15 22.74 -31.05
C SER A 147 14.25 23.64 -30.49
N VAL A 148 14.94 24.37 -31.36
CA VAL A 148 15.86 25.45 -30.98
C VAL A 148 15.14 26.78 -31.14
N GLU A 149 14.95 27.52 -30.05
CA GLU A 149 14.35 28.86 -30.09
C GLU A 149 15.35 29.92 -30.58
N GLU A 150 14.86 30.85 -31.41
CA GLU A 150 15.70 31.86 -32.07
C GLU A 150 15.90 33.13 -31.21
N ASP A 151 17.00 33.21 -30.48
CA ASP A 151 17.46 34.48 -29.88
C ASP A 151 18.23 35.35 -30.88
N SER A 152 17.89 36.64 -30.94
CA SER A 152 18.49 37.64 -31.82
C SER A 152 19.97 37.91 -31.50
N ALA A 153 20.80 38.06 -32.54
CA ALA A 153 22.25 38.15 -32.40
C ALA A 153 22.78 39.60 -32.52
N VAL A 154 23.75 39.95 -31.68
CA VAL A 154 24.59 41.14 -31.81
C VAL A 154 26.02 40.68 -32.16
N SER A 155 26.63 41.25 -33.19
CA SER A 155 28.00 40.91 -33.60
C SER A 155 29.03 41.62 -32.70
N VAL A 156 29.87 40.85 -32.03
CA VAL A 156 31.04 41.34 -31.27
C VAL A 156 32.30 40.88 -32.01
N ASP A 157 33.28 41.76 -32.21
CA ASP A 157 34.58 41.36 -32.75
C ASP A 157 35.44 40.73 -31.64
N PHE A 158 35.92 39.51 -31.88
CA PHE A 158 36.67 38.71 -30.91
C PHE A 158 38.19 38.93 -30.97
N ARG A 159 38.66 39.91 -31.76
CA ARG A 159 40.08 40.25 -31.89
C ARG A 159 40.54 41.37 -30.94
N ASP A 160 39.62 41.97 -30.18
CA ASP A 160 39.93 42.94 -29.12
C ASP A 160 40.57 42.26 -27.90
N PHE A 161 41.90 42.33 -27.81
CA PHE A 161 42.70 42.02 -26.61
C PHE A 161 43.30 43.28 -25.96
N GLU A 162 42.72 44.45 -26.22
CA GLU A 162 43.21 45.72 -25.65
C GLU A 162 43.06 45.69 -24.12
N GLY A 163 44.17 45.94 -23.40
CA GLY A 163 44.23 45.86 -21.94
C GLY A 163 44.58 44.49 -21.34
N VAL A 164 44.92 43.46 -22.15
CA VAL A 164 45.42 42.18 -21.61
C VAL A 164 46.89 42.24 -21.24
N ASP A 165 47.17 42.23 -19.95
CA ASP A 165 48.51 41.95 -19.42
C ASP A 165 48.83 40.45 -19.51
N TRP A 166 49.51 40.05 -20.58
CA TRP A 166 49.94 38.67 -20.84
C TRP A 166 50.99 38.15 -19.85
N SER A 167 51.74 39.04 -19.16
CA SER A 167 52.74 38.62 -18.16
C SER A 167 52.12 37.88 -16.96
N ARG A 168 50.81 38.12 -16.75
CA ARG A 168 49.98 37.50 -15.70
C ARG A 168 49.16 36.30 -16.17
N LEU A 169 49.19 35.98 -17.47
CA LEU A 169 48.53 34.82 -18.08
C LEU A 169 49.56 33.84 -18.65
N LYS A 170 50.60 33.53 -17.86
CA LYS A 170 51.64 32.55 -18.25
C LYS A 170 51.01 31.20 -18.55
N GLY A 171 51.32 30.64 -19.72
CA GLY A 171 50.69 29.40 -20.20
C GLY A 171 49.33 29.60 -20.84
N PHE A 172 48.97 30.82 -21.26
CA PHE A 172 47.80 31.09 -22.11
C PHE A 172 48.17 31.95 -23.31
N VAL A 173 47.55 31.65 -24.46
CA VAL A 173 47.77 32.34 -25.74
C VAL A 173 46.45 32.83 -26.35
N ALA A 174 46.55 33.81 -27.26
CA ALA A 174 45.42 34.26 -28.05
C ALA A 174 44.95 33.14 -29.03
N PRO A 175 43.64 32.98 -29.30
CA PRO A 175 43.15 31.96 -30.23
C PRO A 175 43.63 32.20 -31.66
N LEU A 176 44.20 31.17 -32.30
CA LEU A 176 44.69 31.26 -33.68
C LEU A 176 43.56 31.30 -34.72
N SER A 177 42.35 30.87 -34.36
CA SER A 177 41.13 31.14 -35.13
C SER A 177 39.89 31.18 -34.22
N THR A 178 38.84 31.86 -34.67
CA THR A 178 37.54 31.88 -33.99
C THR A 178 36.67 30.69 -34.45
N PRO A 179 36.22 29.79 -33.55
CA PRO A 179 35.23 28.77 -33.90
C PRO A 179 33.94 29.41 -34.44
N ARG A 180 33.36 28.84 -35.49
CA ARG A 180 32.10 29.34 -36.09
C ARG A 180 30.91 29.03 -35.17
N GLY A 181 30.27 30.06 -34.62
CA GLY A 181 29.03 29.93 -33.81
C GLY A 181 28.68 31.23 -33.07
N LYS A 182 27.41 31.37 -32.63
CA LYS A 182 26.98 32.50 -31.78
C LYS A 182 27.74 32.47 -30.45
N ALA A 183 28.42 33.54 -30.08
CA ALA A 183 29.13 33.61 -28.80
C ALA A 183 28.17 33.93 -27.64
N SER A 184 28.49 33.38 -26.46
CA SER A 184 27.75 33.69 -25.23
C SER A 184 28.02 35.13 -24.75
N TRP A 185 26.99 35.79 -24.21
CA TRP A 185 27.02 37.19 -23.74
C TRP A 185 28.19 37.50 -22.79
N ILE A 186 28.65 36.50 -22.01
CA ILE A 186 29.76 36.64 -21.05
C ILE A 186 31.02 37.26 -21.68
N PHE A 187 31.29 37.00 -22.97
CA PHE A 187 32.48 37.50 -23.67
C PHE A 187 32.44 39.01 -23.95
N GLN A 188 31.33 39.69 -23.67
CA GLN A 188 31.28 41.17 -23.62
C GLN A 188 32.06 41.70 -22.39
N HIS A 189 32.24 40.88 -21.35
CA HIS A 189 32.85 41.26 -20.07
C HIS A 189 34.15 40.51 -19.76
N GLY A 190 34.74 39.84 -20.75
CA GLY A 190 35.99 39.11 -20.59
C GLY A 190 36.52 38.52 -21.89
N TRP A 191 37.83 38.30 -21.93
CA TRP A 191 38.52 37.76 -23.11
C TRP A 191 38.46 36.24 -23.18
N ARG A 192 38.69 35.72 -24.39
CA ARG A 192 38.77 34.29 -24.69
C ARG A 192 40.23 33.92 -24.94
N VAL A 193 40.76 32.96 -24.20
CA VAL A 193 42.15 32.50 -24.34
C VAL A 193 42.22 30.97 -24.43
N TRP A 194 43.29 30.46 -25.04
CA TRP A 194 43.64 29.04 -25.06
C TRP A 194 44.78 28.77 -24.09
N LYS A 195 44.87 27.54 -23.57
CA LYS A 195 46.00 27.10 -22.76
C LYS A 195 47.17 26.66 -23.64
N GLU A 196 48.37 27.10 -23.29
CA GLU A 196 49.62 26.77 -24.00
C GLU A 196 50.09 25.36 -23.62
N GLY A 197 50.60 24.59 -24.61
CA GLY A 197 51.15 23.24 -24.40
C GLY A 197 50.19 22.06 -24.60
N THR A 198 48.90 22.29 -24.89
CA THR A 198 47.99 21.23 -25.34
C THR A 198 47.90 21.20 -26.87
N HIS A 199 48.26 20.08 -27.51
CA HIS A 199 48.17 19.88 -28.97
C HIS A 199 46.72 19.78 -29.54
N HIS A 200 45.71 20.25 -28.79
CA HIS A 200 44.31 20.30 -29.19
C HIS A 200 43.74 21.73 -29.01
N PRO A 201 43.05 22.30 -30.02
CA PRO A 201 42.56 23.69 -29.99
C PRO A 201 41.31 23.93 -29.11
N ASP A 202 40.89 22.96 -28.29
CA ASP A 202 39.56 22.94 -27.64
C ASP A 202 39.56 23.35 -26.15
N GLU A 203 40.73 23.56 -25.53
CA GLU A 203 40.87 24.05 -24.14
C GLU A 203 40.65 25.58 -24.07
N LEU A 204 39.39 26.00 -24.23
CA LEU A 204 38.92 27.38 -24.12
C LEU A 204 38.71 27.85 -22.67
N TYR A 205 39.26 29.02 -22.34
CA TYR A 205 39.10 29.72 -21.07
C TYR A 205 38.55 31.14 -21.28
N PHE A 206 37.82 31.62 -20.27
CA PHE A 206 37.29 32.97 -20.13
C PHE A 206 38.09 33.72 -19.06
N VAL A 207 38.55 34.93 -19.37
CA VAL A 207 39.27 35.83 -18.46
C VAL A 207 38.43 37.08 -18.25
N CYS A 208 37.88 37.29 -17.05
CA CYS A 208 37.08 38.47 -16.72
C CYS A 208 37.91 39.76 -16.86
N LYS A 209 37.43 40.71 -17.70
CA LYS A 209 38.08 42.01 -17.96
C LYS A 209 38.36 42.76 -16.64
N TYR A 210 37.36 42.86 -15.77
CA TYR A 210 37.47 43.57 -14.50
C TYR A 210 38.45 42.90 -13.52
N CYS A 211 38.35 41.59 -13.29
CA CYS A 211 39.26 40.88 -12.39
C CYS A 211 40.72 40.98 -12.85
N HIS A 212 40.95 40.90 -14.16
CA HIS A 212 42.30 41.04 -14.70
C HIS A 212 42.84 42.45 -14.46
N ILE A 213 42.13 43.50 -14.92
CA ILE A 213 42.58 44.89 -14.81
C ILE A 213 42.82 45.29 -13.35
N HIS A 214 41.90 44.94 -12.44
CA HIS A 214 41.99 45.28 -11.01
C HIS A 214 42.84 44.30 -10.17
N LYS A 215 43.61 43.42 -10.80
CA LYS A 215 44.53 42.46 -10.16
C LYS A 215 43.86 41.54 -9.10
N LEU A 216 42.58 41.20 -9.31
CA LEU A 216 41.81 40.35 -8.39
C LEU A 216 42.05 38.86 -8.67
N PRO A 217 42.03 38.00 -7.63
CA PRO A 217 42.12 36.54 -7.80
C PRO A 217 40.83 35.94 -8.40
N ASN A 218 40.95 34.73 -8.97
CA ASN A 218 39.85 33.88 -9.46
C ASN A 218 39.04 34.46 -10.65
N GLY A 219 39.70 35.24 -11.51
CA GLY A 219 39.10 35.81 -12.73
C GLY A 219 39.14 34.93 -13.98
N VAL A 220 39.73 33.72 -13.92
CA VAL A 220 39.93 32.82 -15.07
C VAL A 220 39.08 31.55 -14.90
N HIS A 221 38.26 31.22 -15.89
CA HIS A 221 37.29 30.12 -15.84
C HIS A 221 37.35 29.27 -17.10
N ARG A 222 37.40 27.94 -16.97
CA ARG A 222 37.33 27.03 -18.13
C ARG A 222 35.92 27.06 -18.73
N VAL A 223 35.82 27.21 -20.05
CA VAL A 223 34.54 27.33 -20.78
C VAL A 223 34.40 26.38 -21.97
N THR A 224 35.33 25.42 -22.16
CA THR A 224 35.26 24.36 -23.20
C THR A 224 33.89 23.69 -23.33
N LYS A 225 33.31 23.23 -22.21
CA LYS A 225 32.06 22.44 -22.20
C LYS A 225 30.81 23.25 -21.83
N SER A 226 30.96 24.37 -21.12
CA SER A 226 29.85 25.21 -20.66
C SER A 226 30.33 26.57 -20.18
N THR A 227 29.50 27.61 -20.33
CA THR A 227 29.77 28.96 -19.81
C THR A 227 29.23 29.21 -18.40
N THR A 228 28.60 28.21 -17.74
CA THR A 228 27.93 28.38 -16.44
C THR A 228 28.85 28.92 -15.33
N ALA A 229 30.12 28.50 -15.26
CA ALA A 229 31.07 28.98 -14.24
C ALA A 229 31.40 30.48 -14.42
N ALA A 230 31.71 30.89 -15.65
CA ALA A 230 31.97 32.29 -15.99
C ALA A 230 30.72 33.17 -15.83
N ASN A 231 29.53 32.67 -16.17
CA ASN A 231 28.26 33.34 -15.91
C ASN A 231 28.04 33.53 -14.40
N GLY A 232 28.21 32.48 -13.59
CA GLY A 232 28.12 32.55 -12.13
C GLY A 232 29.13 33.52 -11.50
N HIS A 233 30.34 33.64 -12.06
CA HIS A 233 31.33 34.63 -11.68
C HIS A 233 30.86 36.06 -11.94
N LEU A 234 30.32 36.36 -13.13
CA LEU A 234 29.78 37.69 -13.47
C LEU A 234 28.57 38.10 -12.60
N GLN A 235 27.84 37.13 -12.07
CA GLN A 235 26.70 37.37 -11.15
C GLN A 235 27.10 37.62 -9.69
N LEU A 236 28.39 37.53 -9.32
CA LEU A 236 28.85 37.76 -7.95
C LEU A 236 28.60 39.21 -7.50
N ASP A 237 28.23 39.39 -6.23
CA ASP A 237 28.04 40.71 -5.61
C ASP A 237 29.39 41.35 -5.24
N LYS A 238 30.13 41.77 -6.27
CA LYS A 238 31.45 42.41 -6.18
C LYS A 238 31.51 43.62 -7.13
N PRO A 239 32.38 44.61 -6.87
CA PRO A 239 32.67 45.68 -7.83
C PRO A 239 33.03 45.10 -9.21
N GLY A 240 32.53 45.72 -10.28
CA GLY A 240 32.71 45.24 -11.67
C GLY A 240 31.93 43.99 -12.08
N HIS A 241 31.20 43.38 -11.15
CA HIS A 241 30.31 42.24 -11.35
C HIS A 241 28.87 42.67 -11.01
N ARG A 242 27.93 41.72 -10.86
CA ARG A 242 26.46 41.91 -10.88
C ARG A 242 25.89 42.10 -12.29
N LEU A 243 26.23 41.19 -13.20
CA LEU A 243 25.75 41.19 -14.58
C LEU A 243 25.00 39.88 -14.87
N SER A 244 23.89 39.97 -15.60
CA SER A 244 23.12 38.86 -16.17
C SER A 244 22.99 39.05 -17.70
N LYS A 245 22.49 38.03 -18.41
CA LYS A 245 22.10 38.11 -19.83
C LYS A 245 21.18 39.32 -20.10
N ASP A 246 20.35 39.66 -19.13
CA ASP A 246 19.32 40.70 -19.20
C ASP A 246 19.77 42.07 -18.62
N GLY A 247 21.07 42.22 -18.32
CA GLY A 247 21.67 43.48 -17.84
C GLY A 247 22.10 43.48 -16.36
N PRO A 248 22.29 44.68 -15.75
CA PRO A 248 22.81 44.82 -14.39
C PRO A 248 21.84 44.27 -13.33
N ILE A 249 22.36 43.43 -12.44
CA ILE A 249 21.63 42.89 -11.29
C ILE A 249 21.56 43.98 -10.21
N LEU A 250 20.48 44.75 -10.23
CA LEU A 250 20.17 45.72 -9.18
C LEU A 250 20.07 45.00 -7.83
N SER A 251 20.87 45.43 -6.86
CA SER A 251 20.80 44.93 -5.49
C SER A 251 19.42 45.27 -4.90
N LYS A 252 18.64 44.24 -4.55
CA LYS A 252 17.36 44.43 -3.88
C LYS A 252 17.60 45.18 -2.56
N PRO A 253 16.94 46.31 -2.30
CA PRO A 253 17.17 47.07 -1.08
C PRO A 253 16.89 46.21 0.15
N LEU A 254 17.81 46.24 1.11
CA LEU A 254 17.60 45.68 2.45
C LEU A 254 16.32 46.29 3.04
N ARG A 255 15.41 45.45 3.56
CA ARG A 255 14.21 45.93 4.24
C ARG A 255 14.63 46.78 5.43
N LYS A 256 14.23 48.05 5.46
CA LYS A 256 14.54 48.98 6.57
C LYS A 256 13.92 48.56 7.91
N HIS A 257 12.90 47.71 7.89
CA HIS A 257 12.24 47.17 9.08
C HIS A 257 12.11 45.65 8.95
N GLY A 258 12.82 44.94 9.83
CA GLY A 258 12.87 43.47 9.89
C GLY A 258 14.11 43.00 10.66
N GLN A 259 13.97 41.89 11.38
CA GLN A 259 15.08 41.25 12.10
C GLN A 259 16.12 40.75 11.08
N GLN A 260 17.36 41.24 11.17
CA GLN A 260 18.45 40.81 10.28
C GLN A 260 18.99 39.45 10.74
N SER A 261 19.41 38.59 9.81
CA SER A 261 20.19 37.40 10.19
C SER A 261 21.55 37.83 10.75
N LEU A 262 22.14 37.01 11.64
CA LEU A 262 23.44 37.30 12.25
C LEU A 262 24.50 37.73 11.23
N ARG A 263 24.60 37.01 10.12
CA ARG A 263 25.57 37.28 9.05
C ARG A 263 25.28 38.58 8.32
N GLN A 264 24.01 38.92 8.10
CA GLN A 264 23.64 40.23 7.54
C GLN A 264 23.97 41.38 8.50
N ALA A 265 23.78 41.17 9.81
CA ALA A 265 24.13 42.13 10.84
C ALA A 265 25.67 42.27 10.99
N ALA A 266 26.42 41.17 10.91
CA ALA A 266 27.88 41.21 10.91
C ALA A 266 28.43 41.91 9.66
N LEU A 267 27.85 41.64 8.48
CA LEU A 267 28.18 42.33 7.23
C LEU A 267 27.76 43.81 7.23
N SER A 268 26.76 44.21 8.03
CA SER A 268 26.38 45.61 8.24
C SER A 268 27.17 46.30 9.37
N GLY A 269 28.17 45.63 9.94
CA GLY A 269 29.10 46.19 10.93
C GLY A 269 28.67 46.06 12.39
N VAL A 270 27.59 45.34 12.69
CA VAL A 270 27.16 45.06 14.07
C VAL A 270 28.18 44.13 14.74
N LYS A 271 28.75 44.58 15.86
CA LYS A 271 29.68 43.79 16.68
C LYS A 271 28.90 42.86 17.60
N PHE A 272 29.25 41.58 17.56
CA PHE A 272 28.73 40.55 18.46
C PHE A 272 29.80 40.15 19.47
N SER A 273 29.39 39.66 20.66
CA SER A 273 30.32 38.93 21.52
C SER A 273 30.71 37.62 20.83
N LEU A 274 31.93 37.13 21.10
CA LEU A 274 32.40 35.85 20.57
C LEU A 274 31.47 34.69 20.96
N GLU A 275 30.86 34.81 22.14
CA GLU A 275 29.88 33.87 22.68
C GLU A 275 28.56 33.91 21.90
N ALA A 276 27.96 35.10 21.69
CA ALA A 276 26.76 35.24 20.87
C ALA A 276 26.98 34.78 19.42
N TYR A 277 28.16 35.01 18.85
CA TYR A 277 28.52 34.51 17.53
C TYR A 277 28.59 32.97 17.48
N LYS A 278 29.17 32.33 18.51
CA LYS A 278 29.21 30.86 18.64
C LYS A 278 27.82 30.26 18.87
N THR A 279 26.99 30.87 19.73
CA THR A 279 25.67 30.35 20.09
C THR A 279 24.64 30.52 18.97
N ILE A 280 24.70 31.60 18.20
CA ILE A 280 23.66 31.94 17.20
C ILE A 280 24.16 31.69 15.76
N GLY A 281 25.47 31.65 15.51
CA GLY A 281 26.08 31.55 14.18
C GLY A 281 26.27 30.14 13.62
N ASN A 282 25.72 29.12 14.29
CA ASN A 282 26.00 27.71 14.02
C ASN A 282 25.07 27.09 12.96
N PHE A 283 24.88 27.76 11.81
CA PHE A 283 24.08 27.19 10.71
C PHE A 283 24.90 26.14 9.94
N ASP A 284 24.55 24.86 10.11
CA ASP A 284 25.13 23.74 9.37
C ASP A 284 24.41 23.54 8.02
N VAL A 285 25.15 23.73 6.93
CA VAL A 285 24.68 23.58 5.55
C VAL A 285 24.31 22.13 5.22
N GLN A 286 25.07 21.15 5.72
CA GLN A 286 24.87 19.74 5.40
C GLN A 286 23.74 19.15 6.25
N GLU A 287 23.66 19.49 7.54
CA GLU A 287 22.53 19.12 8.40
C GLU A 287 21.21 19.68 7.83
N PHE A 288 21.20 20.95 7.42
CA PHE A 288 20.03 21.55 6.77
C PHE A 288 19.67 20.85 5.44
N ARG A 289 20.66 20.56 4.58
CA ARG A 289 20.42 19.84 3.31
C ARG A 289 19.85 18.45 3.58
N GLN A 290 20.39 17.73 4.54
CA GLN A 290 19.91 16.40 4.92
C GLN A 290 18.48 16.45 5.46
N ALA A 291 18.18 17.38 6.37
CA ALA A 291 16.82 17.60 6.87
C ALA A 291 15.84 18.00 5.76
N ALA A 292 16.26 18.84 4.80
CA ALA A 292 15.43 19.21 3.65
C ALA A 292 15.16 18.02 2.72
N ALA A 293 16.19 17.22 2.39
CA ALA A 293 16.03 16.02 1.56
C ALA A 293 15.15 14.97 2.24
N LEU A 294 15.32 14.76 3.55
CA LEU A 294 14.47 13.87 4.34
C LEU A 294 13.03 14.35 4.39
N TRP A 295 12.78 15.64 4.64
CA TRP A 295 11.45 16.24 4.57
C TRP A 295 10.78 15.98 3.21
N LEU A 296 11.52 16.12 2.11
CA LEU A 296 11.02 15.86 0.75
C LEU A 296 10.63 14.39 0.57
N VAL A 297 11.48 13.46 1.02
CA VAL A 297 11.25 12.01 0.97
C VAL A 297 10.07 11.59 1.85
N ASP A 298 10.01 12.06 3.10
CA ASP A 298 8.97 11.67 4.06
C ASP A 298 7.58 12.19 3.69
N ASN A 299 7.51 13.34 3.02
CA ASN A 299 6.25 13.97 2.59
C ASN A 299 5.91 13.69 1.11
N ASN A 300 6.58 12.72 0.46
CA ASN A 300 6.41 12.39 -0.96
C ASN A 300 6.42 13.65 -1.86
N ARG A 301 7.26 14.66 -1.62
CA ARG A 301 7.27 15.94 -2.38
C ARG A 301 8.07 15.86 -3.68
N PRO A 302 7.79 16.72 -4.70
CA PRO A 302 8.54 16.71 -5.95
C PRO A 302 10.00 17.12 -5.76
N LEU A 303 10.94 16.44 -6.43
CA LEU A 303 12.38 16.79 -6.38
C LEU A 303 12.71 18.21 -6.88
N ARG A 304 11.78 18.83 -7.63
CA ARG A 304 11.86 20.22 -8.11
C ARG A 304 11.35 21.27 -7.11
N GLU A 305 10.81 20.88 -5.95
CA GLU A 305 10.24 21.82 -4.97
C GLU A 305 11.24 22.93 -4.58
N PHE A 306 12.52 22.56 -4.42
CA PHE A 306 13.62 23.47 -4.09
C PHE A 306 14.04 24.43 -5.23
N GLU A 307 13.59 24.18 -6.46
CA GLU A 307 13.75 25.10 -7.59
C GLU A 307 12.66 26.19 -7.58
N THR A 308 11.52 25.95 -6.93
CA THR A 308 10.36 26.84 -7.08
C THR A 308 10.62 28.22 -6.46
N PRO A 309 10.33 29.33 -7.18
CA PRO A 309 10.56 30.68 -6.65
C PRO A 309 9.79 30.97 -5.35
N ALA A 310 8.63 30.35 -5.16
CA ALA A 310 7.82 30.49 -3.95
C ALA A 310 8.48 29.84 -2.72
N PHE A 311 8.90 28.57 -2.83
CA PHE A 311 9.60 27.86 -1.75
C PHE A 311 10.92 28.57 -1.40
N ARG A 312 11.72 28.92 -2.41
CA ARG A 312 12.99 29.65 -2.18
C ARG A 312 12.74 31.01 -1.51
N LYS A 313 11.73 31.78 -1.94
CA LYS A 313 11.36 33.06 -1.29
C LYS A 313 10.98 32.86 0.18
N MET A 314 10.22 31.81 0.51
CA MET A 314 9.85 31.46 1.88
C MET A 314 11.09 31.15 2.73
N ILE A 315 11.95 30.23 2.27
CA ILE A 315 13.17 29.85 3.01
C ILE A 315 14.12 31.04 3.15
N ARG A 316 14.28 31.89 2.12
CA ARG A 316 15.12 33.09 2.17
C ARG A 316 14.65 34.12 3.19
N LEU A 317 13.34 34.21 3.44
CA LEU A 317 12.77 35.10 4.46
C LEU A 317 13.02 34.58 5.88
N ALA A 318 13.11 33.25 6.06
CA ALA A 318 13.45 32.63 7.35
C ALA A 318 14.97 32.66 7.60
N ASN A 319 15.78 32.20 6.64
CA ASN A 319 17.24 32.23 6.67
C ASN A 319 17.83 32.29 5.24
N PRO A 320 18.51 33.39 4.84
CA PRO A 320 19.18 33.51 3.55
C PRO A 320 20.25 32.44 3.28
N GLU A 321 20.90 31.93 4.33
CA GLU A 321 21.95 30.89 4.22
C GLU A 321 21.33 29.52 3.93
N ALA A 322 20.15 29.24 4.51
CA ALA A 322 19.36 28.07 4.18
C ALA A 322 18.88 28.11 2.72
N GLU A 323 18.45 29.27 2.20
CA GLU A 323 18.11 29.36 0.77
C GLU A 323 19.34 29.16 -0.12
N ALA A 324 20.49 29.72 0.25
CA ALA A 324 21.74 29.51 -0.49
C ALA A 324 22.20 28.04 -0.48
N ALA A 325 21.94 27.30 0.60
CA ALA A 325 22.26 25.89 0.77
C ALA A 325 21.39 24.95 -0.10
N LEU A 326 20.14 25.33 -0.39
CA LEU A 326 19.22 24.54 -1.22
C LEU A 326 19.74 24.36 -2.65
N TRP A 327 19.69 23.13 -3.14
CA TRP A 327 20.01 22.76 -4.52
C TRP A 327 19.28 23.63 -5.55
N ARG A 328 19.99 23.95 -6.63
CA ARG A 328 19.45 24.69 -7.80
C ARG A 328 18.92 23.77 -8.90
N SER A 329 19.05 22.45 -8.73
CA SER A 329 18.57 21.45 -9.67
C SER A 329 18.09 20.19 -8.93
N HIS A 330 16.93 19.68 -9.33
CA HIS A 330 16.40 18.38 -8.93
C HIS A 330 17.35 17.22 -9.22
N ASN A 331 18.22 17.32 -10.25
CA ASN A 331 19.24 16.31 -10.51
C ASN A 331 20.26 16.21 -9.36
N SER A 332 20.62 17.34 -8.75
CA SER A 332 21.50 17.36 -7.57
C SER A 332 20.80 16.79 -6.33
N VAL A 333 19.47 16.97 -6.21
CA VAL A 333 18.65 16.34 -5.16
C VAL A 333 18.59 14.83 -5.39
N SER A 334 18.32 14.37 -6.62
CA SER A 334 18.37 12.95 -7.00
C SER A 334 19.69 12.30 -6.64
N ALA A 335 20.82 12.96 -6.97
CA ALA A 335 22.14 12.47 -6.62
C ALA A 335 22.36 12.39 -5.09
N PHE A 336 21.85 13.35 -4.32
CA PHE A 336 21.91 13.31 -2.85
C PHE A 336 21.07 12.15 -2.27
N VAL A 337 19.85 11.96 -2.78
CA VAL A 337 18.98 10.83 -2.41
C VAL A 337 19.66 9.49 -2.69
N MET A 338 20.27 9.32 -3.88
CA MET A 338 20.97 8.08 -4.21
C MET A 338 22.19 7.82 -3.29
N ARG A 339 22.93 8.87 -2.89
CA ARG A 339 24.00 8.73 -1.89
C ARG A 339 23.47 8.29 -0.53
N LEU A 340 22.39 8.91 -0.08
CA LEU A 340 21.77 8.57 1.20
C LEU A 340 21.30 7.10 1.20
N TYR A 341 20.73 6.62 0.09
CA TYR A 341 20.38 5.22 -0.09
C TYR A 341 21.60 4.29 0.00
N SER A 342 22.70 4.64 -0.67
CA SER A 342 23.97 3.90 -0.60
C SER A 342 24.60 3.92 0.80
N TRP A 343 24.41 4.98 1.59
CA TRP A 343 24.88 5.07 2.99
C TRP A 343 24.06 4.19 3.95
N LEU A 344 22.72 4.16 3.80
CA LEU A 344 21.86 3.37 4.69
C LEU A 344 21.87 1.89 4.35
N ARG A 345 22.07 1.50 3.07
CA ARG A 345 22.01 0.10 2.63
C ARG A 345 22.95 -0.83 3.42
N PRO A 346 24.24 -0.51 3.69
CA PRO A 346 25.10 -1.34 4.55
C PRO A 346 24.56 -1.53 5.98
N GLN A 347 23.87 -0.53 6.55
CA GLN A 347 23.25 -0.65 7.87
C GLN A 347 22.06 -1.62 7.83
N VAL A 348 21.26 -1.58 6.76
CA VAL A 348 20.16 -2.53 6.53
C VAL A 348 20.71 -3.95 6.37
N VAL A 349 21.78 -4.15 5.60
CA VAL A 349 22.46 -5.45 5.47
C VAL A 349 22.93 -5.97 6.83
N ARG A 350 23.53 -5.12 7.66
CA ARG A 350 23.95 -5.47 9.02
C ARG A 350 22.76 -5.88 9.88
N ALA A 351 21.69 -5.09 9.93
CA ALA A 351 20.50 -5.39 10.72
C ALA A 351 19.78 -6.69 10.27
N LEU A 352 19.79 -7.01 8.97
CA LEU A 352 19.28 -8.26 8.44
C LEU A 352 20.15 -9.47 8.82
N ALA A 353 21.47 -9.29 8.91
CA ALA A 353 22.39 -10.33 9.39
C ALA A 353 22.24 -10.57 10.91
N GLU A 354 22.18 -9.49 11.69
CA GLU A 354 22.09 -9.46 13.16
C GLU A 354 20.69 -9.75 13.73
N ALA A 355 19.67 -9.92 12.87
CA ALA A 355 18.31 -10.26 13.31
C ALA A 355 18.28 -11.52 14.21
N GLU A 356 17.36 -11.59 15.16
CA GLU A 356 17.19 -12.78 16.01
C GLU A 356 16.49 -13.93 15.26
N SER A 357 15.59 -13.59 14.34
CA SER A 357 14.94 -14.56 13.44
C SER A 357 15.71 -14.75 12.13
N LYS A 358 15.30 -15.75 11.35
CA LYS A 358 15.42 -15.77 9.89
C LYS A 358 14.69 -14.57 9.26
N VAL A 359 15.10 -14.22 8.05
CA VAL A 359 14.49 -13.15 7.25
C VAL A 359 13.49 -13.79 6.29
N HIS A 360 12.20 -13.55 6.50
CA HIS A 360 11.13 -13.96 5.60
C HIS A 360 10.94 -12.91 4.51
N ILE A 361 10.42 -13.30 3.36
CA ILE A 361 10.30 -12.45 2.17
C ILE A 361 8.85 -12.45 1.70
N SER A 362 8.29 -11.26 1.49
CA SER A 362 7.12 -11.08 0.63
C SER A 362 7.57 -10.35 -0.64
N PHE A 363 7.01 -10.74 -1.78
CA PHE A 363 7.11 -9.96 -3.00
C PHE A 363 5.80 -10.02 -3.78
N ASP A 364 5.54 -8.96 -4.53
CA ASP A 364 4.32 -8.79 -5.31
C ASP A 364 4.61 -7.92 -6.53
N GLY A 365 3.74 -7.95 -7.53
CA GLY A 365 3.87 -7.19 -8.78
C GLY A 365 2.82 -6.09 -8.92
N TRP A 366 3.24 -4.92 -9.40
CA TRP A 366 2.35 -3.80 -9.70
C TRP A 366 2.74 -3.10 -11.00
N THR A 367 1.76 -2.79 -11.83
CA THR A 367 1.96 -2.13 -13.12
C THR A 367 1.35 -0.74 -13.12
N THR A 368 2.11 0.26 -13.58
CA THR A 368 1.62 1.64 -13.71
C THR A 368 0.41 1.73 -14.64
N LYS A 369 -0.54 2.61 -14.34
CA LYS A 369 -1.71 2.90 -15.20
C LYS A 369 -1.29 3.13 -16.66
N GLY A 370 -1.87 2.34 -17.56
CA GLY A 370 -1.52 2.32 -18.99
C GLY A 370 -0.39 1.36 -19.37
N GLY A 371 0.00 0.42 -18.49
CA GLY A 371 0.83 -0.74 -18.83
C GLY A 371 2.32 -0.49 -19.04
N LYS A 372 2.79 0.76 -18.99
CA LYS A 372 4.13 1.13 -19.49
C LYS A 372 5.32 0.67 -18.61
N ARG A 373 5.10 0.37 -17.34
CA ARG A 373 6.15 -0.03 -16.37
C ARG A 373 5.58 -1.00 -15.35
N GLY A 374 6.17 -2.19 -15.22
CA GLY A 374 5.90 -3.15 -14.15
C GLY A 374 7.00 -3.11 -13.09
N PHE A 375 6.62 -2.99 -11.83
CA PHE A 375 7.51 -3.03 -10.67
C PHE A 375 7.18 -4.23 -9.80
N PHE A 376 8.20 -4.83 -9.19
CA PHE A 376 8.00 -5.79 -8.10
C PHE A 376 8.49 -5.16 -6.80
N SER A 377 7.68 -5.19 -5.74
CA SER A 377 8.17 -4.82 -4.40
C SER A 377 8.72 -6.06 -3.70
N VAL A 378 9.81 -5.92 -2.96
CA VAL A 378 10.39 -6.99 -2.14
C VAL A 378 10.55 -6.47 -0.71
N VAL A 379 9.89 -7.14 0.22
CA VAL A 379 9.82 -6.80 1.65
C VAL A 379 10.44 -7.92 2.47
N ALA A 380 11.36 -7.55 3.35
CA ALA A 380 11.99 -8.43 4.32
C ALA A 380 11.30 -8.31 5.68
N HIS A 381 10.95 -9.44 6.29
CA HIS A 381 10.26 -9.51 7.57
C HIS A 381 11.16 -10.26 8.58
N TYR A 382 11.50 -9.61 9.69
CA TYR A 382 12.42 -10.19 10.69
C TYR A 382 12.18 -9.62 12.10
N ALA A 383 12.66 -10.32 13.13
CA ALA A 383 12.69 -9.84 14.50
C ALA A 383 14.09 -9.28 14.83
N ASN A 384 14.13 -8.08 15.41
CA ASN A 384 15.39 -7.51 15.90
C ASN A 384 15.75 -8.05 17.31
N SER A 385 16.90 -7.63 17.84
CA SER A 385 17.42 -8.04 19.16
C SER A 385 16.50 -7.71 20.35
N LYS A 386 15.50 -6.83 20.18
CA LYS A 386 14.49 -6.50 21.20
C LYS A 386 13.18 -7.28 21.04
N GLY A 387 13.13 -8.24 20.11
CA GLY A 387 11.92 -8.98 19.76
C GLY A 387 10.83 -8.15 19.08
N ALA A 388 11.17 -6.95 18.61
CA ALA A 388 10.27 -6.15 17.79
C ALA A 388 10.36 -6.63 16.34
N ILE A 389 9.21 -6.86 15.72
CA ILE A 389 9.12 -7.31 14.34
C ILE A 389 9.22 -6.11 13.41
N VAL A 390 10.04 -6.23 12.38
CA VAL A 390 10.31 -5.20 11.38
C VAL A 390 9.92 -5.74 10.00
N ASP A 391 8.99 -5.05 9.34
CA ASP A 391 8.58 -5.30 7.97
C ASP A 391 9.20 -4.21 7.08
N LEU A 392 10.31 -4.54 6.40
CA LEU A 392 11.21 -3.58 5.76
C LEU A 392 11.27 -3.79 4.24
N PRO A 393 10.75 -2.86 3.43
CA PRO A 393 10.98 -2.85 1.99
C PRO A 393 12.48 -2.72 1.70
N ILE A 394 13.04 -3.68 0.96
CA ILE A 394 14.47 -3.73 0.63
C ILE A 394 14.74 -3.44 -0.86
N ALA A 395 13.76 -3.67 -1.74
CA ALA A 395 13.92 -3.39 -3.16
C ALA A 395 12.57 -3.12 -3.85
N LEU A 396 12.64 -2.40 -4.97
CA LEU A 396 11.53 -2.16 -5.90
C LEU A 396 12.04 -2.29 -7.36
N PRO A 397 12.55 -3.47 -7.80
CA PRO A 397 12.96 -3.68 -9.19
C PRO A 397 11.85 -3.35 -10.19
N GLN A 398 12.22 -2.71 -11.31
CA GLN A 398 11.37 -2.68 -12.50
C GLN A 398 11.66 -3.95 -13.31
N LEU A 399 10.63 -4.73 -13.64
CA LEU A 399 10.75 -5.89 -14.53
C LEU A 399 10.34 -5.49 -15.95
N VAL A 400 11.14 -5.87 -16.94
CA VAL A 400 10.89 -5.63 -18.36
C VAL A 400 10.63 -6.96 -19.06
N GLY A 401 9.59 -7.02 -19.90
CA GLY A 401 9.17 -8.24 -20.58
C GLY A 401 8.14 -9.06 -19.78
N ALA A 402 8.00 -10.34 -20.12
CA ALA A 402 7.02 -11.22 -19.50
C ALA A 402 7.37 -11.54 -18.05
N HIS A 403 6.42 -11.36 -17.12
CA HIS A 403 6.59 -11.63 -15.69
C HIS A 403 6.53 -13.13 -15.35
N THR A 404 7.37 -13.96 -15.99
CA THR A 404 7.44 -15.40 -15.71
C THR A 404 8.04 -15.67 -14.33
N GLY A 405 7.73 -16.82 -13.74
CA GLY A 405 8.25 -17.20 -12.42
C GLY A 405 9.78 -17.29 -12.39
N GLU A 406 10.40 -17.67 -13.51
CA GLU A 406 11.85 -17.77 -13.66
C GLU A 406 12.52 -16.40 -13.57
N ALA A 407 11.94 -15.38 -14.23
CA ALA A 407 12.44 -14.01 -14.22
C ALA A 407 12.27 -13.35 -12.84
N ILE A 408 11.14 -13.61 -12.17
CA ILE A 408 10.91 -13.19 -10.79
C ILE A 408 11.96 -13.81 -9.86
N ALA A 409 12.23 -15.11 -9.98
CA ALA A 409 13.24 -15.79 -9.17
C ALA A 409 14.66 -15.24 -9.39
N ASP A 410 15.05 -14.91 -10.63
CA ASP A 410 16.36 -14.33 -10.91
C ASP A 410 16.49 -12.92 -10.30
N ALA A 411 15.46 -12.09 -10.44
CA ALA A 411 15.44 -10.76 -9.83
C ALA A 411 15.51 -10.83 -8.30
N VAL A 412 14.70 -11.70 -7.67
CA VAL A 412 14.73 -11.93 -6.21
C VAL A 412 16.09 -12.48 -5.78
N THR A 413 16.70 -13.38 -6.53
CA THR A 413 18.04 -13.93 -6.21
C THR A 413 19.12 -12.85 -6.20
N LYS A 414 19.16 -12.01 -7.24
CA LYS A 414 20.06 -10.83 -7.29
C LYS A 414 19.85 -9.93 -6.07
N ILE A 415 18.61 -9.70 -5.66
CA ILE A 415 18.27 -8.88 -4.48
C ILE A 415 18.76 -9.54 -3.18
N LEU A 416 18.46 -10.82 -2.95
CA LEU A 416 18.90 -11.56 -1.76
C LEU A 416 20.43 -11.55 -1.62
N GLN A 417 21.16 -11.78 -2.71
CA GLN A 417 22.62 -11.66 -2.75
C GLN A 417 23.09 -10.24 -2.43
N SER A 418 22.44 -9.23 -3.01
CA SER A 418 22.77 -7.81 -2.80
C SER A 418 22.54 -7.31 -1.36
N PHE A 419 21.75 -8.04 -0.57
CA PHE A 419 21.53 -7.82 0.86
C PHE A 419 22.20 -8.88 1.76
N SER A 420 23.09 -9.70 1.21
CA SER A 420 23.82 -10.77 1.92
C SER A 420 22.94 -11.82 2.62
N ILE A 421 21.68 -11.99 2.17
CA ILE A 421 20.74 -12.96 2.74
C ILE A 421 21.08 -14.35 2.21
N ASN A 422 21.90 -15.07 2.98
CA ASN A 422 22.37 -16.42 2.66
C ASN A 422 21.35 -17.52 3.08
N ARG A 423 21.64 -18.77 2.70
CA ARG A 423 20.80 -19.96 2.99
C ARG A 423 20.43 -20.16 4.46
N SER A 424 21.32 -19.86 5.41
CA SER A 424 21.03 -20.07 6.84
C SER A 424 20.10 -18.99 7.41
N LYS A 425 20.16 -17.78 6.83
CA LYS A 425 19.35 -16.62 7.24
C LYS A 425 18.02 -16.52 6.49
N LEU A 426 17.95 -17.01 5.25
CA LEU A 426 16.73 -17.01 4.44
C LEU A 426 15.63 -17.86 5.09
N GLY A 427 14.48 -17.24 5.32
CA GLY A 427 13.30 -17.82 5.96
C GLY A 427 12.28 -18.34 4.95
N TYR A 428 11.08 -17.76 5.00
CA TYR A 428 9.85 -18.22 4.35
C TYR A 428 9.36 -17.20 3.32
N PHE A 429 8.58 -17.64 2.34
CA PHE A 429 8.03 -16.77 1.29
C PHE A 429 6.52 -16.63 1.45
N VAL A 430 6.03 -15.46 1.86
CA VAL A 430 4.59 -15.17 2.00
C VAL A 430 4.13 -14.41 0.77
N LEU A 431 3.44 -15.09 -0.14
CA LEU A 431 3.05 -14.56 -1.45
C LEU A 431 1.58 -14.85 -1.73
N ASP A 432 0.99 -14.15 -2.70
CA ASP A 432 -0.38 -14.37 -3.17
C ASP A 432 -0.60 -15.79 -3.77
N ASN A 433 -1.72 -16.03 -4.47
CA ASN A 433 -1.98 -17.33 -5.10
C ASN A 433 -1.65 -17.41 -6.61
N ALA A 434 -0.91 -16.44 -7.17
CA ALA A 434 -0.49 -16.49 -8.57
C ALA A 434 0.40 -17.71 -8.86
N TYR A 435 0.16 -18.36 -10.01
CA TYR A 435 0.93 -19.53 -10.45
C TYR A 435 2.44 -19.24 -10.59
N ASN A 436 2.79 -18.07 -11.12
CA ASN A 436 4.19 -17.67 -11.33
C ASN A 436 4.99 -17.62 -10.02
N ASN A 437 4.33 -17.37 -8.88
CA ASN A 437 4.95 -17.37 -7.56
C ASN A 437 5.30 -18.79 -7.06
N ASP A 438 4.61 -19.83 -7.53
CA ASP A 438 4.97 -21.22 -7.23
C ASP A 438 6.20 -21.64 -8.06
N THR A 439 6.22 -21.30 -9.36
CA THR A 439 7.40 -21.46 -10.22
C THR A 439 8.63 -20.72 -9.67
N ALA A 440 8.45 -19.46 -9.23
CA ALA A 440 9.53 -18.65 -8.68
C ALA A 440 10.13 -19.27 -7.41
N VAL A 441 9.30 -19.70 -6.46
CA VAL A 441 9.78 -20.32 -5.21
C VAL A 441 10.35 -21.72 -5.45
N ASN A 442 9.88 -22.48 -6.44
CA ASN A 442 10.52 -23.74 -6.85
C ASN A 442 11.95 -23.51 -7.38
N LYS A 443 12.18 -22.48 -8.20
CA LYS A 443 13.54 -22.13 -8.66
C LYS A 443 14.44 -21.67 -7.52
N LEU A 444 13.92 -20.83 -6.61
CA LEU A 444 14.63 -20.41 -5.38
C LEU A 444 14.95 -21.61 -4.46
N ALA A 445 14.05 -22.59 -4.35
CA ALA A 445 14.22 -23.80 -3.55
C ALA A 445 15.40 -24.65 -4.03
N SER A 446 15.59 -24.79 -5.35
CA SER A 446 16.74 -25.46 -5.94
C SER A 446 18.05 -24.73 -5.66
N MET A 447 18.08 -23.39 -5.79
CA MET A 447 19.30 -22.58 -5.61
C MET A 447 19.74 -22.44 -4.14
N TYR A 448 18.80 -22.36 -3.21
CA TYR A 448 19.07 -22.23 -1.76
C TYR A 448 18.86 -23.54 -1.00
N HIS A 449 18.65 -24.66 -1.71
CA HIS A 449 18.47 -26.02 -1.19
C HIS A 449 17.51 -26.08 0.01
N PHE A 450 16.24 -25.74 -0.23
CA PHE A 450 15.14 -25.89 0.73
C PHE A 450 13.92 -26.59 0.09
N SER A 451 12.97 -27.02 0.90
CA SER A 451 11.71 -27.60 0.43
C SER A 451 10.71 -26.51 0.03
N ALA A 452 10.36 -26.42 -1.25
CA ALA A 452 9.41 -25.42 -1.75
C ALA A 452 8.03 -25.55 -1.08
N SER A 453 7.52 -26.78 -0.88
CA SER A 453 6.22 -27.02 -0.24
C SER A 453 6.16 -26.54 1.22
N ASP A 454 7.31 -26.55 1.91
CA ASP A 454 7.37 -26.12 3.30
C ASP A 454 7.52 -24.60 3.40
N ARG A 455 8.23 -24.00 2.43
CA ARG A 455 8.62 -22.58 2.48
C ARG A 455 7.75 -21.61 1.66
N ARG A 456 6.94 -22.13 0.73
CA ARG A 456 5.93 -21.37 -0.03
C ARG A 456 4.66 -21.22 0.79
N LEU A 457 4.54 -20.10 1.50
CA LEU A 457 3.36 -19.74 2.27
C LEU A 457 2.39 -18.93 1.41
N ARG A 458 1.10 -19.09 1.69
CA ARG A 458 -0.03 -18.45 1.00
C ARG A 458 -0.50 -17.24 1.81
N CYS A 459 -0.64 -16.09 1.15
CA CYS A 459 -1.16 -14.85 1.73
C CYS A 459 -2.62 -15.04 2.17
N ALA A 460 -2.86 -14.92 3.47
CA ALA A 460 -4.18 -15.11 4.07
C ALA A 460 -5.20 -14.09 3.56
N CYS A 461 -4.86 -12.80 3.54
CA CYS A 461 -5.76 -11.73 3.10
C CYS A 461 -6.14 -11.87 1.60
N HIS A 462 -5.22 -12.33 0.75
CA HIS A 462 -5.53 -12.61 -0.65
C HIS A 462 -6.52 -13.79 -0.78
N ILE A 463 -6.40 -14.84 0.04
CA ILE A 463 -7.40 -15.92 0.07
C ILE A 463 -8.77 -15.39 0.53
N LEU A 464 -8.81 -14.59 1.61
CA LEU A 464 -10.06 -13.97 2.09
C LEU A 464 -10.67 -13.08 1.00
N ASN A 465 -9.86 -12.36 0.20
CA ASN A 465 -10.32 -11.62 -0.96
C ASN A 465 -11.00 -12.49 -2.02
N LEU A 466 -10.40 -13.64 -2.36
CA LEU A 466 -11.01 -14.59 -3.28
C LEU A 466 -12.32 -15.18 -2.72
N VAL A 467 -12.43 -15.40 -1.41
CA VAL A 467 -13.67 -15.84 -0.75
C VAL A 467 -14.75 -14.74 -0.82
N GLY A 468 -14.42 -13.50 -0.44
CA GLY A 468 -15.37 -12.38 -0.45
C GLY A 468 -15.89 -12.03 -1.84
N GLN A 469 -15.01 -12.01 -2.85
CA GLN A 469 -15.41 -11.88 -4.25
C GLN A 469 -16.32 -13.04 -4.71
N THR A 470 -16.16 -14.25 -4.15
CA THR A 470 -17.02 -15.40 -4.48
C THR A 470 -18.39 -15.30 -3.83
N ILE A 471 -18.47 -14.76 -2.61
CA ILE A 471 -19.75 -14.44 -1.96
C ILE A 471 -20.55 -13.44 -2.81
N MET A 472 -19.92 -12.39 -3.33
CA MET A 472 -20.64 -11.35 -4.08
C MET A 472 -20.91 -11.72 -5.54
N PHE A 473 -19.93 -12.31 -6.23
CA PHE A 473 -19.93 -12.44 -7.70
C PHE A 473 -19.40 -13.80 -8.21
N GLY A 474 -19.43 -14.84 -7.37
CA GLY A 474 -18.90 -16.17 -7.68
C GLY A 474 -19.51 -16.79 -8.95
N ARG A 475 -18.68 -17.44 -9.77
CA ARG A 475 -19.05 -18.11 -11.05
C ARG A 475 -18.76 -19.62 -11.01
N ASP A 476 -19.04 -20.25 -9.89
CA ASP A 476 -18.74 -21.67 -9.65
C ASP A 476 -20.00 -22.51 -9.96
N ALA A 477 -20.03 -23.15 -11.13
CA ALA A 477 -21.19 -23.93 -11.58
C ALA A 477 -21.42 -25.21 -10.75
N ASP A 478 -20.39 -25.71 -10.06
CA ASP A 478 -20.54 -26.83 -9.13
C ASP A 478 -21.32 -26.39 -7.86
N ALA A 479 -21.62 -25.09 -7.70
CA ALA A 479 -22.30 -24.52 -6.52
C ALA A 479 -23.83 -24.55 -6.61
N TYR A 480 -24.37 -25.07 -7.70
CA TYR A 480 -25.79 -25.30 -7.92
C TYR A 480 -26.23 -26.52 -7.08
N ASN A 481 -27.44 -26.51 -6.48
CA ASN A 481 -27.94 -27.66 -5.69
C ASN A 481 -28.92 -28.53 -6.47
N ASN A 482 -29.26 -28.10 -7.66
CA ASN A 482 -30.42 -28.61 -8.37
C ASN A 482 -30.01 -29.79 -9.26
N ALA A 483 -31.00 -30.50 -9.77
CA ALA A 483 -30.82 -31.57 -10.74
C ALA A 483 -30.00 -31.09 -11.95
N LEU A 484 -29.19 -31.98 -12.52
CA LEU A 484 -28.25 -31.66 -13.61
C LEU A 484 -28.92 -31.02 -14.85
N GLU A 485 -30.23 -31.24 -15.00
CA GLU A 485 -31.09 -30.69 -16.05
C GLU A 485 -31.36 -29.19 -15.87
N ASN A 486 -31.37 -28.70 -14.62
CA ASN A 486 -31.65 -27.31 -14.25
C ASN A 486 -30.38 -26.43 -14.13
N THR A 487 -29.18 -27.01 -14.12
CA THR A 487 -27.87 -26.33 -14.09
C THR A 487 -27.75 -25.17 -15.10
N LYS A 488 -28.29 -25.34 -16.32
CA LYS A 488 -28.26 -24.30 -17.38
C LYS A 488 -29.17 -23.11 -17.08
N MET A 489 -30.29 -23.38 -16.41
CA MET A 489 -31.28 -22.39 -16.00
C MET A 489 -30.73 -21.54 -14.83
N GLU A 490 -30.12 -22.19 -13.83
CA GLU A 490 -29.43 -21.49 -12.74
C GLU A 490 -28.27 -20.61 -13.24
N ASP A 491 -27.47 -21.09 -14.21
CA ASP A 491 -26.38 -20.29 -14.76
C ASP A 491 -26.89 -19.03 -15.50
N PHE A 492 -28.06 -19.11 -16.14
CA PHE A 492 -28.73 -17.94 -16.72
C PHE A 492 -29.19 -16.96 -15.63
N TYR A 493 -29.97 -17.42 -14.62
CA TYR A 493 -30.41 -16.55 -13.52
C TYR A 493 -29.26 -15.93 -12.74
N MET A 494 -28.19 -16.68 -12.48
CA MET A 494 -27.01 -16.16 -11.80
C MET A 494 -26.21 -15.17 -12.68
N LYS A 495 -26.30 -15.24 -14.01
CA LYS A 495 -25.75 -14.20 -14.90
C LYS A 495 -26.58 -12.93 -14.85
N GLU A 496 -27.92 -13.06 -14.90
CA GLU A 496 -28.83 -11.93 -14.76
C GLU A 496 -28.68 -11.27 -13.38
N TRP A 497 -28.71 -12.02 -12.29
CA TRP A 497 -28.59 -11.49 -10.93
C TRP A 497 -27.25 -10.78 -10.67
N ARG A 498 -26.12 -11.30 -11.17
CA ARG A 498 -24.82 -10.62 -11.05
C ARG A 498 -24.79 -9.26 -11.76
N LYS A 499 -25.70 -9.00 -12.69
CA LYS A 499 -25.82 -7.75 -13.46
C LYS A 499 -26.97 -6.85 -12.97
N GLU A 500 -28.11 -7.43 -12.62
CA GLU A 500 -29.41 -6.76 -12.40
C GLU A 500 -30.07 -7.13 -11.06
N GLY A 501 -29.31 -7.79 -10.18
CA GLY A 501 -29.66 -8.00 -8.78
C GLY A 501 -29.37 -6.77 -7.91
N PRO A 502 -29.78 -6.78 -6.63
CA PRO A 502 -29.70 -5.63 -5.71
C PRO A 502 -28.30 -5.03 -5.60
N LEU A 503 -27.26 -5.88 -5.52
CA LEU A 503 -25.87 -5.43 -5.47
C LEU A 503 -25.45 -4.70 -6.75
N GLY A 504 -25.85 -5.22 -7.93
CA GLY A 504 -25.53 -4.62 -9.23
C GLY A 504 -26.19 -3.26 -9.41
N VAL A 505 -27.50 -3.17 -9.16
CA VAL A 505 -28.26 -1.92 -9.25
C VAL A 505 -27.71 -0.85 -8.30
N TYR A 506 -27.41 -1.22 -7.05
CA TYR A 506 -26.78 -0.31 -6.10
C TYR A 506 -25.42 0.20 -6.59
N LEU A 507 -24.55 -0.68 -7.08
CA LEU A 507 -23.25 -0.30 -7.61
C LEU A 507 -23.36 0.59 -8.85
N ASP A 508 -24.34 0.35 -9.74
CA ASP A 508 -24.58 1.19 -10.91
C ASP A 508 -25.02 2.61 -10.54
N ILE A 509 -25.90 2.78 -9.54
CA ILE A 509 -26.30 4.10 -9.04
C ILE A 509 -25.09 4.85 -8.48
N ILE A 510 -24.27 4.19 -7.65
CA ILE A 510 -23.08 4.78 -7.02
C ILE A 510 -21.99 5.10 -8.06
N ASN A 511 -21.82 4.25 -9.08
CA ASN A 511 -20.90 4.50 -10.19
C ASN A 511 -21.37 5.64 -11.09
N TYR A 512 -22.69 5.80 -11.26
CA TYR A 512 -23.30 6.88 -12.04
C TYR A 512 -23.05 8.26 -11.43
N ILE A 513 -22.96 8.41 -10.10
CA ILE A 513 -22.62 9.69 -9.44
C ILE A 513 -21.13 10.02 -9.71
N ASN A 514 -20.81 10.67 -10.83
CA ASN A 514 -19.41 10.91 -11.24
C ASN A 514 -19.10 12.32 -11.77
N THR A 515 -20.11 13.12 -12.11
CA THR A 515 -19.99 14.53 -12.53
C THR A 515 -20.36 15.49 -11.40
N PRO A 516 -19.84 16.73 -11.38
CA PRO A 516 -20.22 17.74 -10.38
C PRO A 516 -21.74 18.00 -10.31
N LYS A 517 -22.47 17.91 -11.43
CA LYS A 517 -23.93 18.03 -11.46
C LYS A 517 -24.59 16.91 -10.65
N GLN A 518 -24.19 15.65 -10.88
CA GLN A 518 -24.73 14.50 -10.16
C GLN A 518 -24.39 14.54 -8.67
N TRP A 519 -23.18 14.99 -8.31
CA TRP A 519 -22.79 15.21 -6.91
C TRP A 519 -23.68 16.25 -6.23
N SER A 520 -23.95 17.39 -6.89
CA SER A 520 -24.88 18.41 -6.37
C SER A 520 -26.28 17.84 -6.13
N ILE A 521 -26.84 17.14 -7.13
CA ILE A 521 -28.18 16.52 -7.02
C ILE A 521 -28.21 15.49 -5.88
N PHE A 522 -27.15 14.70 -5.71
CA PHE A 522 -27.06 13.75 -4.60
C PHE A 522 -26.95 14.44 -3.23
N GLU A 523 -26.28 15.58 -3.14
CA GLU A 523 -26.24 16.40 -1.93
C GLU A 523 -27.62 17.02 -1.62
N ASP A 524 -28.35 17.48 -2.64
CA ASP A 524 -29.74 17.94 -2.50
C ASP A 524 -30.64 16.84 -1.94
N CYS A 525 -30.60 15.64 -2.52
CA CYS A 525 -31.34 14.46 -2.03
C CYS A 525 -30.94 14.07 -0.59
N GLN A 526 -29.67 14.21 -0.20
CA GLN A 526 -29.23 14.00 1.18
C GLN A 526 -29.84 15.03 2.14
N ARG A 527 -29.81 16.31 1.78
CA ARG A 527 -30.38 17.38 2.62
C ARG A 527 -31.89 17.22 2.80
N GLU A 528 -32.61 16.85 1.75
CA GLU A 528 -34.05 16.57 1.81
C GLU A 528 -34.36 15.36 2.71
N ALA A 529 -33.60 14.27 2.59
CA ALA A 529 -33.74 13.09 3.44
C ALA A 529 -33.47 13.40 4.92
N VAL A 530 -32.39 14.13 5.23
CA VAL A 530 -32.05 14.54 6.60
C VAL A 530 -33.12 15.47 7.20
N ASN A 531 -33.63 16.43 6.42
CA ASN A 531 -34.70 17.34 6.86
C ASN A 531 -36.04 16.63 7.10
N SER A 532 -36.24 15.46 6.48
CA SER A 532 -37.45 14.65 6.62
C SER A 532 -37.45 13.74 7.85
N MET A 533 -36.34 13.63 8.59
CA MET A 533 -36.25 12.80 9.80
C MET A 533 -36.60 13.57 11.09
N PRO A 534 -37.35 12.97 12.04
CA PRO A 534 -37.72 13.66 13.29
C PRO A 534 -36.49 13.93 14.19
N THR A 535 -36.18 15.21 14.37
CA THR A 535 -35.34 15.80 15.44
C THR A 535 -34.13 15.00 15.95
N GLY A 536 -32.92 15.42 15.59
CA GLY A 536 -31.70 15.16 16.38
C GLY A 536 -30.53 14.51 15.65
N ALA A 537 -30.74 14.02 14.43
CA ALA A 537 -29.67 13.43 13.61
C ALA A 537 -28.79 14.51 12.95
N SER A 538 -27.94 15.19 13.74
CA SER A 538 -26.91 16.11 13.25
C SER A 538 -25.73 15.37 12.58
N GLY A 539 -26.03 14.61 11.52
CA GLY A 539 -25.02 14.10 10.59
C GLY A 539 -24.86 15.08 9.43
N GLY A 540 -23.64 15.58 9.21
CA GLY A 540 -23.32 16.30 7.97
C GLY A 540 -23.47 15.41 6.75
N THR A 541 -23.52 16.02 5.56
CA THR A 541 -23.54 15.30 4.28
C THR A 541 -22.35 14.34 4.17
N ARG A 542 -22.59 13.11 3.71
CA ARG A 542 -21.57 12.06 3.59
C ARG A 542 -21.40 11.68 2.12
N GLU A 543 -20.16 11.56 1.69
CA GLU A 543 -19.86 11.07 0.34
C GLU A 543 -20.15 9.56 0.23
N PRO A 544 -20.70 9.06 -0.89
CA PRO A 544 -20.69 7.64 -1.21
C PRO A 544 -19.27 7.10 -1.34
N ILE A 545 -19.03 5.90 -0.81
CA ILE A 545 -17.78 5.17 -1.02
C ILE A 545 -17.92 4.38 -2.32
N LYS A 546 -17.00 4.56 -3.27
CA LYS A 546 -16.90 3.70 -4.46
C LYS A 546 -15.95 2.54 -4.17
N PRO A 547 -16.31 1.28 -4.50
CA PRO A 547 -15.45 0.15 -4.21
C PRO A 547 -14.30 0.04 -5.23
N CYS A 548 -13.17 -0.43 -4.74
CA CYS A 548 -12.03 -0.85 -5.54
C CYS A 548 -12.29 -2.28 -6.05
N VAL A 549 -12.40 -2.44 -7.37
CA VAL A 549 -12.83 -3.69 -8.02
C VAL A 549 -11.99 -4.90 -7.62
N THR A 550 -10.69 -4.71 -7.37
CA THR A 550 -9.76 -5.77 -6.98
C THR A 550 -9.82 -6.16 -5.49
N ARG A 551 -10.48 -5.36 -4.64
CA ARG A 551 -10.47 -5.48 -3.16
C ARG A 551 -11.88 -5.61 -2.58
N TRP A 552 -12.24 -6.82 -2.19
CA TRP A 552 -13.56 -7.17 -1.65
C TRP A 552 -13.96 -6.32 -0.42
N ASN A 553 -13.02 -6.00 0.50
CA ASN A 553 -13.28 -5.18 1.70
C ASN A 553 -13.97 -3.86 1.35
N SER A 554 -13.54 -3.21 0.26
CA SER A 554 -14.09 -1.92 -0.16
C SER A 554 -15.55 -2.00 -0.62
N TYR A 555 -16.03 -3.18 -1.04
CA TYR A 555 -17.45 -3.42 -1.29
C TYR A 555 -18.24 -3.49 0.02
N TYR A 556 -17.70 -4.11 1.07
CA TYR A 556 -18.34 -4.08 2.39
C TYR A 556 -18.47 -2.65 2.93
N ASP A 557 -17.42 -1.83 2.82
CA ASP A 557 -17.46 -0.43 3.26
C ASP A 557 -18.37 0.43 2.36
N CYS A 558 -18.43 0.12 1.05
CA CYS A 558 -19.42 0.67 0.12
C CYS A 558 -20.86 0.35 0.56
N PHE A 559 -21.21 -0.93 0.78
CA PHE A 559 -22.54 -1.33 1.24
C PHE A 559 -22.89 -0.72 2.61
N LYS A 560 -21.94 -0.69 3.55
CA LYS A 560 -22.12 -0.06 4.88
C LYS A 560 -22.41 1.44 4.77
N ARG A 561 -21.72 2.17 3.88
CA ARG A 561 -22.05 3.58 3.57
C ARG A 561 -23.37 3.71 2.81
N GLY A 562 -23.71 2.75 1.95
CA GLY A 562 -24.99 2.66 1.24
C GLY A 562 -26.18 2.59 2.18
N VAL A 563 -26.16 1.68 3.16
CA VAL A 563 -27.22 1.55 4.17
C VAL A 563 -27.37 2.84 5.00
N GLN A 564 -26.27 3.52 5.34
CA GLN A 564 -26.31 4.83 6.00
C GLN A 564 -26.92 5.95 5.14
N LEU A 565 -26.86 5.83 3.82
CA LEU A 565 -27.36 6.80 2.83
C LEU A 565 -28.64 6.33 2.13
N GLN A 566 -29.29 5.26 2.61
CA GLN A 566 -30.39 4.57 1.95
C GLN A 566 -31.49 5.51 1.45
N GLN A 567 -31.96 6.43 2.31
CA GLN A 567 -33.01 7.39 1.96
C GLN A 567 -32.57 8.34 0.82
N ALA A 568 -31.34 8.85 0.88
CA ALA A 568 -30.79 9.75 -0.13
C ALA A 568 -30.54 9.05 -1.48
N ILE A 569 -30.08 7.79 -1.44
CA ILE A 569 -29.88 6.97 -2.64
C ILE A 569 -31.22 6.65 -3.31
N ASN A 570 -32.26 6.32 -2.53
CA ASN A 570 -33.60 6.10 -3.06
C ASN A 570 -34.17 7.39 -3.67
N ALA A 571 -34.06 8.53 -2.97
CA ALA A 571 -34.50 9.83 -3.49
C ALA A 571 -33.78 10.21 -4.81
N TYR A 572 -32.47 10.00 -4.87
CA TYR A 572 -31.67 10.21 -6.08
C TYR A 572 -32.06 9.29 -7.23
N ALA A 573 -32.35 8.01 -6.94
CA ALA A 573 -32.86 7.07 -7.94
C ALA A 573 -34.23 7.53 -8.47
N THR A 574 -35.17 7.86 -7.59
CA THR A 574 -36.50 8.39 -7.95
C THR A 574 -36.43 9.67 -8.78
N TYR A 575 -35.49 10.58 -8.48
CA TYR A 575 -35.25 11.78 -9.29
C TYR A 575 -34.88 11.41 -10.74
N HIS A 576 -33.89 10.53 -10.94
CA HIS A 576 -33.45 10.13 -12.27
C HIS A 576 -34.47 9.28 -13.04
N ILE A 577 -35.28 8.48 -12.34
CA ILE A 577 -36.40 7.75 -12.95
C ILE A 577 -37.42 8.73 -13.53
N ARG A 578 -37.87 9.72 -12.75
CA ARG A 578 -38.85 10.74 -13.21
C ARG A 578 -38.34 11.58 -14.37
N GLU A 579 -37.07 11.99 -14.34
CA GLU A 579 -36.45 12.72 -15.47
C GLU A 579 -36.38 11.85 -16.74
N THR A 580 -36.14 10.53 -16.58
CA THR A 580 -36.11 9.58 -17.69
C THR A 580 -37.50 9.34 -18.27
N GLU A 581 -38.51 9.14 -17.42
CA GLU A 581 -39.92 9.00 -17.83
C GLU A 581 -40.37 10.20 -18.69
N GLN A 582 -40.10 11.43 -18.21
CA GLN A 582 -40.41 12.65 -18.97
C GLN A 582 -39.63 12.78 -20.28
N ALA A 583 -38.37 12.32 -20.31
CA ALA A 583 -37.56 12.35 -21.52
C ALA A 583 -38.01 11.30 -22.56
N ASP A 584 -38.43 10.13 -22.10
CA ASP A 584 -39.00 9.06 -22.93
C ASP A 584 -40.36 9.49 -23.52
N GLU A 585 -41.24 10.12 -22.72
CA GLU A 585 -42.49 10.72 -23.19
C GLU A 585 -42.24 11.81 -24.26
N GLN A 586 -41.30 12.72 -24.02
CA GLN A 586 -40.94 13.76 -24.98
C GLN A 586 -40.31 13.20 -26.27
N ALA A 587 -39.54 12.12 -26.17
CA ALA A 587 -38.99 11.43 -27.33
C ALA A 587 -40.10 10.78 -28.16
N ALA A 588 -41.04 10.08 -27.51
CA ALA A 588 -42.20 9.48 -28.16
C ALA A 588 -43.08 10.52 -28.87
N ILE A 589 -43.39 11.65 -28.23
CA ILE A 589 -44.17 12.76 -28.81
C ILE A 589 -43.48 13.35 -30.06
N ARG A 590 -42.14 13.40 -30.07
CA ARG A 590 -41.35 13.99 -31.17
C ARG A 590 -40.91 12.99 -32.23
N GLY A 591 -41.21 11.69 -32.09
CA GLY A 591 -40.70 10.64 -32.97
C GLY A 591 -39.18 10.45 -32.90
N ASN A 592 -38.55 10.87 -31.80
CA ASN A 592 -37.10 10.75 -31.59
C ASN A 592 -36.74 9.39 -30.98
N LYS A 593 -35.49 8.95 -31.18
CA LYS A 593 -34.94 7.80 -30.46
C LYS A 593 -34.92 8.09 -28.95
N LEU A 594 -35.30 7.09 -28.14
CA LEU A 594 -35.22 7.14 -26.68
C LEU A 594 -33.78 7.45 -26.21
N PRO A 595 -33.60 8.24 -25.14
CA PRO A 595 -32.31 8.46 -24.49
C PRO A 595 -31.59 7.15 -24.11
N ASP A 596 -30.27 7.10 -24.34
CA ASP A 596 -29.43 6.02 -23.85
C ASP A 596 -29.07 6.29 -22.37
N VAL A 597 -29.67 5.51 -21.47
CA VAL A 597 -29.54 5.66 -20.01
C VAL A 597 -29.44 4.30 -19.30
N PRO A 598 -28.81 4.22 -18.12
CA PRO A 598 -28.72 2.98 -17.34
C PRO A 598 -30.10 2.33 -17.08
N ARG A 599 -30.18 1.00 -17.16
CA ARG A 599 -31.43 0.23 -17.01
C ARG A 599 -32.20 0.55 -15.73
N TRP A 600 -31.51 0.85 -14.62
CA TRP A 600 -32.15 1.18 -13.35
C TRP A 600 -32.98 2.46 -13.38
N MET A 601 -32.75 3.36 -14.35
CA MET A 601 -33.57 4.57 -14.53
C MET A 601 -34.92 4.29 -15.21
N ARG A 602 -35.11 3.09 -15.78
CA ARG A 602 -36.38 2.60 -16.34
C ARG A 602 -36.97 1.46 -15.49
N SER A 603 -36.59 1.39 -14.22
CA SER A 603 -37.09 0.43 -13.25
C SER A 603 -37.46 1.14 -11.95
N ASP A 604 -38.03 0.41 -10.98
CA ASP A 604 -38.43 0.94 -9.67
C ASP A 604 -37.23 1.31 -8.74
N GLY A 605 -35.99 1.32 -9.26
CA GLY A 605 -34.78 1.55 -8.48
C GLY A 605 -34.50 0.44 -7.47
N LEU A 606 -34.14 0.81 -6.23
CA LEU A 606 -33.91 -0.09 -5.11
C LEU A 606 -35.12 -0.12 -4.17
N THR A 607 -35.82 -1.25 -4.15
CA THR A 607 -36.98 -1.49 -3.27
C THR A 607 -36.54 -1.84 -1.84
N ALA A 608 -37.50 -1.87 -0.90
CA ALA A 608 -37.23 -2.33 0.47
C ALA A 608 -36.70 -3.78 0.53
N ALA A 609 -37.13 -4.64 -0.40
CA ALA A 609 -36.62 -6.01 -0.51
C ALA A 609 -35.17 -6.04 -1.03
N ASP A 610 -34.84 -5.21 -2.03
CA ASP A 610 -33.47 -5.09 -2.54
C ASP A 610 -32.51 -4.63 -1.42
N TRP A 611 -32.95 -3.69 -0.56
CA TRP A 611 -32.19 -3.25 0.61
C TRP A 611 -32.05 -4.30 1.72
N ALA A 612 -33.05 -5.17 1.92
CA ALA A 612 -32.94 -6.31 2.81
C ALA A 612 -31.83 -7.27 2.33
N VAL A 613 -31.79 -7.59 1.02
CA VAL A 613 -30.74 -8.42 0.42
C VAL A 613 -29.36 -7.78 0.56
N ILE A 614 -29.21 -6.47 0.30
CA ILE A 614 -27.92 -5.75 0.52
C ILE A 614 -27.47 -5.87 1.98
N THR A 615 -28.40 -5.76 2.94
CA THR A 615 -28.12 -5.87 4.37
C THR A 615 -27.73 -7.29 4.77
N GLU A 616 -28.37 -8.32 4.20
CA GLU A 616 -28.04 -9.73 4.40
C GLU A 616 -26.64 -10.06 3.86
N TYR A 617 -26.31 -9.60 2.65
CA TYR A 617 -24.94 -9.71 2.10
C TYR A 617 -23.90 -9.00 2.99
N MET A 618 -24.22 -7.80 3.50
CA MET A 618 -23.34 -7.12 4.46
C MET A 618 -23.14 -7.96 5.73
N ALA A 619 -24.20 -8.56 6.30
CA ALA A 619 -24.10 -9.44 7.47
C ALA A 619 -23.33 -10.75 7.20
N ILE A 620 -23.37 -11.28 5.98
CA ILE A 620 -22.57 -12.44 5.53
C ILE A 620 -21.09 -12.07 5.39
N LEU A 621 -20.80 -10.87 4.90
CA LEU A 621 -19.45 -10.37 4.64
C LEU A 621 -18.74 -9.84 5.91
N GLN A 622 -19.47 -9.41 6.94
CA GLN A 622 -18.91 -8.85 8.17
C GLN A 622 -17.87 -9.76 8.89
N PRO A 623 -18.09 -11.07 9.08
CA PRO A 623 -17.09 -11.96 9.69
C PRO A 623 -15.79 -12.02 8.88
N LEU A 624 -15.90 -11.96 7.55
CA LEU A 624 -14.76 -11.93 6.64
C LEU A 624 -13.99 -10.60 6.73
N LYS A 625 -14.68 -9.48 7.02
CA LYS A 625 -14.06 -8.15 7.22
C LYS A 625 -13.22 -8.18 8.48
N PHE A 626 -13.78 -8.67 9.60
CA PHE A 626 -13.03 -8.87 10.84
C PHE A 626 -11.84 -9.83 10.67
N ALA A 627 -11.99 -10.92 9.91
CA ALA A 627 -10.90 -11.83 9.58
C ALA A 627 -9.79 -11.14 8.78
N THR A 628 -10.14 -10.31 7.79
CA THR A 628 -9.16 -9.61 6.96
C THR A 628 -8.47 -8.50 7.75
N ASP A 629 -9.23 -7.70 8.51
CA ASP A 629 -8.72 -6.63 9.37
C ASP A 629 -7.75 -7.16 10.45
N ARG A 630 -8.00 -8.38 10.97
CA ARG A 630 -7.12 -9.06 11.92
C ARG A 630 -5.82 -9.58 11.30
N LEU A 631 -5.84 -9.99 10.03
CA LEU A 631 -4.68 -10.58 9.35
C LEU A 631 -3.87 -9.57 8.50
N GLN A 632 -4.39 -8.37 8.22
CA GLN A 632 -3.77 -7.39 7.33
C GLN A 632 -2.66 -6.52 7.99
N GLY A 633 -1.45 -7.08 8.02
CA GLY A 633 -0.29 -6.43 8.66
C GLY A 633 -0.42 -6.41 10.19
N ARG A 634 0.60 -5.90 10.88
CA ARG A 634 0.82 -6.29 12.29
C ARG A 634 0.20 -5.43 13.39
N GLY A 635 -0.64 -4.46 13.02
CA GLY A 635 -1.12 -3.40 13.91
C GLY A 635 0.03 -2.54 14.50
N LYS A 636 -0.28 -1.62 15.42
CA LYS A 636 0.74 -0.74 16.04
C LYS A 636 1.71 -1.47 16.99
N CYS A 637 1.38 -2.68 17.45
CA CYS A 637 2.13 -3.40 18.51
C CYS A 637 2.76 -4.73 18.08
N GLY A 638 2.64 -5.16 16.82
CA GLY A 638 3.18 -6.45 16.37
C GLY A 638 2.46 -7.70 16.91
N ARG A 639 1.30 -7.52 17.59
CA ARG A 639 0.57 -8.57 18.32
C ARG A 639 -0.46 -9.35 17.48
N PHE A 640 -0.73 -8.92 16.25
CA PHE A 640 -1.67 -9.55 15.32
C PHE A 640 -1.06 -9.62 13.91
N GLY A 641 -1.76 -10.21 12.95
CA GLY A 641 -1.33 -10.25 11.54
C GLY A 641 -0.16 -11.21 11.26
N ALA A 642 -0.01 -12.22 12.11
CA ALA A 642 1.09 -13.20 12.05
C ALA A 642 0.57 -14.63 11.86
N LEU A 643 1.45 -15.52 11.41
CA LEU A 643 1.08 -16.85 10.90
C LEU A 643 0.30 -17.72 11.91
N TYR A 644 0.54 -17.53 13.21
CA TYR A 644 -0.12 -18.30 14.28
C TYR A 644 -1.63 -18.06 14.40
N GLU A 645 -2.15 -16.98 13.80
CA GLU A 645 -3.58 -16.66 13.78
C GLU A 645 -4.32 -17.25 12.57
N VAL A 646 -3.61 -17.67 11.52
CA VAL A 646 -4.21 -18.06 10.25
C VAL A 646 -5.12 -19.28 10.43
N ILE A 647 -4.68 -20.32 11.17
CA ILE A 647 -5.53 -21.50 11.42
C ILE A 647 -6.80 -21.10 12.20
N PRO A 648 -6.73 -20.47 13.39
CA PRO A 648 -7.93 -20.03 14.11
C PRO A 648 -8.89 -19.15 13.32
N VAL A 649 -8.37 -18.21 12.51
CA VAL A 649 -9.20 -17.28 11.73
C VAL A 649 -9.90 -17.99 10.58
N PHE A 650 -9.20 -18.84 9.81
CA PHE A 650 -9.82 -19.58 8.71
C PHE A 650 -10.87 -20.58 9.20
N GLU A 651 -10.62 -21.23 10.33
CA GLU A 651 -11.57 -22.16 10.94
C GLU A 651 -12.82 -21.43 11.45
N SER A 652 -12.67 -20.24 12.03
CA SER A 652 -13.80 -19.37 12.39
C SER A 652 -14.61 -18.96 11.15
N VAL A 653 -13.95 -18.54 10.06
CA VAL A 653 -14.62 -18.15 8.81
C VAL A 653 -15.37 -19.33 8.17
N ILE A 654 -14.76 -20.52 8.10
CA ILE A 654 -15.42 -21.71 7.56
C ILE A 654 -16.60 -22.14 8.44
N THR A 655 -16.45 -22.09 9.76
CA THR A 655 -17.53 -22.42 10.72
C THR A 655 -18.71 -21.45 10.58
N GLU A 656 -18.44 -20.16 10.38
CA GLU A 656 -19.47 -19.15 10.16
C GLU A 656 -20.16 -19.32 8.80
N LEU A 657 -19.43 -19.63 7.72
CA LEU A 657 -20.02 -19.95 6.41
C LEU A 657 -20.91 -21.20 6.47
N ASP A 658 -20.46 -22.27 7.15
CA ASP A 658 -21.28 -23.46 7.41
C ASP A 658 -22.50 -23.09 8.28
N ALA A 659 -22.33 -22.24 9.29
CA ALA A 659 -23.42 -21.79 10.15
C ALA A 659 -24.50 -21.00 9.40
N ARG A 660 -24.13 -20.18 8.41
CA ARG A 660 -25.03 -19.46 7.50
C ARG A 660 -25.65 -20.36 6.43
N LEU A 661 -25.04 -21.50 6.11
CA LEU A 661 -25.59 -22.44 5.12
C LEU A 661 -26.70 -23.34 5.69
N ARG A 662 -26.62 -23.74 6.96
CA ARG A 662 -27.61 -24.61 7.63
C ARG A 662 -29.10 -24.27 7.36
N PRO A 663 -29.55 -22.99 7.39
CA PRO A 663 -30.96 -22.67 7.12
C PRO A 663 -31.44 -23.03 5.71
N TYR A 664 -30.54 -23.19 4.74
CA TYR A 664 -30.86 -23.50 3.35
C TYR A 664 -30.68 -25.00 3.02
N GLU A 665 -30.11 -25.82 3.92
CA GLU A 665 -29.86 -27.25 3.66
C GLU A 665 -31.15 -28.06 3.45
N SER A 666 -32.26 -27.63 4.05
CA SER A 666 -33.59 -28.24 3.92
C SER A 666 -34.50 -27.54 2.90
N VAL A 667 -34.03 -26.49 2.22
CA VAL A 667 -34.84 -25.72 1.26
C VAL A 667 -34.75 -26.36 -0.12
N ASN A 668 -35.89 -26.81 -0.64
CA ASN A 668 -35.99 -27.28 -2.02
C ASN A 668 -36.12 -26.08 -2.97
N HIS A 669 -35.10 -25.84 -3.81
CA HIS A 669 -35.05 -24.75 -4.78
C HIS A 669 -35.51 -25.14 -6.19
N GLU A 670 -35.93 -26.40 -6.40
CA GLU A 670 -36.44 -26.90 -7.69
C GLU A 670 -37.80 -26.30 -8.13
N PRO A 671 -38.79 -26.08 -7.23
CA PRO A 671 -40.07 -25.50 -7.63
C PRO A 671 -39.92 -24.10 -8.22
N SER A 672 -40.74 -23.77 -9.22
CA SER A 672 -40.72 -22.44 -9.85
C SER A 672 -41.15 -21.30 -8.91
N GLU A 673 -41.83 -21.64 -7.81
CA GLU A 673 -42.30 -20.74 -6.75
C GLU A 673 -41.33 -20.67 -5.54
N ALA A 674 -40.16 -21.35 -5.62
CA ALA A 674 -39.17 -21.36 -4.54
C ALA A 674 -38.37 -20.03 -4.43
N PRO A 675 -37.84 -19.68 -3.24
CA PRO A 675 -37.02 -18.47 -3.06
C PRO A 675 -35.76 -18.43 -3.94
N GLU A 676 -35.32 -17.22 -4.30
CA GLU A 676 -34.09 -16.98 -5.08
C GLU A 676 -32.87 -17.66 -4.40
N ASP A 677 -32.26 -18.63 -5.08
CA ASP A 677 -31.17 -19.51 -4.60
C ASP A 677 -29.78 -18.85 -4.60
N HIS A 678 -29.69 -17.61 -5.06
CA HIS A 678 -28.48 -16.79 -5.18
C HIS A 678 -27.55 -16.79 -3.96
N ILE A 679 -28.08 -16.54 -2.75
CA ILE A 679 -27.31 -16.54 -1.50
C ILE A 679 -26.77 -17.93 -1.15
N PRO A 680 -27.58 -19.01 -1.05
CA PRO A 680 -27.05 -20.34 -0.77
C PRO A 680 -26.13 -20.90 -1.87
N ILE A 681 -26.29 -20.51 -3.14
CA ILE A 681 -25.32 -20.80 -4.22
C ILE A 681 -23.98 -20.12 -3.93
N ASN A 682 -23.98 -18.79 -3.75
CA ASN A 682 -22.76 -18.02 -3.50
C ASN A 682 -22.04 -18.43 -2.20
N LEU A 683 -22.79 -18.72 -1.14
CA LEU A 683 -22.25 -19.25 0.12
C LEU A 683 -21.59 -20.62 -0.07
N ARG A 684 -22.19 -21.56 -0.81
CA ARG A 684 -21.58 -22.87 -1.09
C ARG A 684 -20.30 -22.75 -1.92
N ALA A 685 -20.31 -21.89 -2.94
CA ALA A 685 -19.12 -21.57 -3.73
C ALA A 685 -18.00 -20.99 -2.85
N ALA A 686 -18.33 -20.02 -1.99
CA ALA A 686 -17.39 -19.38 -1.07
C ALA A 686 -16.82 -20.38 -0.04
N ARG A 687 -17.68 -21.23 0.54
CA ARG A 687 -17.33 -22.28 1.50
C ARG A 687 -16.38 -23.31 0.90
N ARG A 688 -16.67 -23.81 -0.31
CA ARG A 688 -15.73 -24.71 -1.02
C ARG A 688 -14.40 -24.02 -1.31
N LYS A 689 -14.42 -22.77 -1.77
CA LYS A 689 -13.20 -22.01 -2.05
C LYS A 689 -12.36 -21.81 -0.79
N ALA A 690 -12.98 -21.45 0.35
CA ALA A 690 -12.32 -21.35 1.64
C ALA A 690 -11.67 -22.68 2.06
N SER A 691 -12.41 -23.80 1.99
CA SER A 691 -11.89 -25.14 2.30
C SER A 691 -10.74 -25.59 1.38
N ASN A 692 -10.82 -25.29 0.08
CA ASN A 692 -9.78 -25.63 -0.89
C ASN A 692 -8.47 -24.86 -0.61
N TYR A 693 -8.55 -23.57 -0.28
CA TYR A 693 -7.38 -22.79 0.09
C TYR A 693 -6.88 -23.09 1.50
N PHE A 694 -7.75 -23.43 2.45
CA PHE A 694 -7.35 -23.89 3.78
C PHE A 694 -6.58 -25.21 3.70
N THR A 695 -6.98 -26.13 2.81
CA THR A 695 -6.21 -27.34 2.50
C THR A 695 -4.81 -27.01 1.95
N LYS A 696 -4.68 -25.98 1.09
CA LYS A 696 -3.38 -25.49 0.60
C LYS A 696 -2.53 -24.85 1.72
N ILE A 697 -3.14 -24.11 2.64
CA ILE A 697 -2.46 -23.59 3.84
C ILE A 697 -1.85 -24.75 4.66
N LEU A 698 -2.63 -25.80 4.94
CA LEU A 698 -2.19 -26.96 5.73
C LEU A 698 -1.17 -27.89 5.01
N GLN A 699 -0.76 -27.57 3.78
CA GLN A 699 0.35 -28.27 3.12
C GLN A 699 1.67 -28.02 3.86
N SER A 700 1.98 -26.77 4.18
CA SER A 700 3.19 -26.41 4.94
C SER A 700 3.02 -26.71 6.43
N PRO A 701 4.00 -27.36 7.09
CA PRO A 701 3.96 -27.59 8.54
C PRO A 701 3.93 -26.32 9.40
N ILE A 702 4.30 -25.17 8.82
CA ILE A 702 4.70 -23.99 9.58
C ILE A 702 3.50 -23.20 10.11
N TYR A 703 2.34 -23.28 9.45
CA TYR A 703 1.08 -22.78 10.01
C TYR A 703 0.73 -23.49 11.32
N TYR A 704 0.84 -24.82 11.36
CA TYR A 704 0.63 -25.59 12.58
C TYR A 704 1.71 -25.29 13.63
N ALA A 705 2.99 -25.22 13.22
CA ALA A 705 4.09 -24.87 14.11
C ALA A 705 3.88 -23.51 14.79
N ALA A 706 3.43 -22.50 14.05
CA ALA A 706 3.15 -21.16 14.57
C ALA A 706 2.04 -21.19 15.62
N THR A 707 0.92 -21.86 15.34
CA THR A 707 -0.19 -22.00 16.30
C THR A 707 0.23 -22.82 17.52
N ALA A 708 1.00 -23.89 17.34
CA ALA A 708 1.46 -24.78 18.42
C ALA A 708 2.52 -24.13 19.34
N LEU A 709 3.39 -23.27 18.83
CA LEU A 709 4.43 -22.56 19.58
C LEU A 709 3.95 -21.21 20.15
N HIS A 710 2.73 -20.78 19.86
CA HIS A 710 2.18 -19.56 20.44
C HIS A 710 1.65 -19.83 21.86
N PRO A 711 2.10 -19.11 22.92
CA PRO A 711 1.79 -19.46 24.32
C PRO A 711 0.29 -19.51 24.68
N ARG A 712 -0.53 -18.72 23.96
CA ARG A 712 -1.99 -18.69 24.10
C ARG A 712 -2.73 -19.74 23.26
N TYR A 713 -2.10 -20.28 22.21
CA TYR A 713 -2.71 -21.19 21.24
C TYR A 713 -2.08 -22.61 21.24
N LYS A 714 -1.11 -22.91 22.11
CA LYS A 714 -0.42 -24.21 22.15
C LYS A 714 -1.32 -25.45 22.29
N THR A 715 -2.53 -25.31 22.84
CA THR A 715 -3.55 -26.38 22.88
C THR A 715 -4.70 -26.21 21.88
N TYR A 716 -4.68 -25.19 21.02
CA TYR A 716 -5.80 -24.82 20.15
C TYR A 716 -6.14 -25.96 19.18
N SER A 717 -5.17 -26.39 18.36
CA SER A 717 -5.37 -27.48 17.39
C SER A 717 -5.75 -28.80 18.06
N LYS A 718 -5.24 -29.10 19.27
CA LYS A 718 -5.65 -30.28 20.06
C LYS A 718 -7.12 -30.23 20.50
N ARG A 719 -7.65 -29.04 20.79
CA ARG A 719 -9.06 -28.84 21.19
C ARG A 719 -10.01 -28.76 20.00
N PHE A 720 -9.58 -28.13 18.90
CA PHE A 720 -10.41 -27.89 17.71
C PHE A 720 -10.45 -29.11 16.78
N TRP A 721 -9.33 -29.79 16.54
CA TRP A 721 -9.29 -31.05 15.77
C TRP A 721 -9.51 -32.30 16.64
N ARG A 722 -10.24 -32.17 17.76
CA ARG A 722 -10.61 -33.32 18.59
C ARG A 722 -11.31 -34.41 17.76
N ASP A 723 -12.19 -33.98 16.87
CA ASP A 723 -13.01 -34.86 16.02
C ASP A 723 -12.31 -35.19 14.68
N LYS A 724 -11.05 -34.75 14.50
CA LYS A 724 -10.23 -34.97 13.30
C LYS A 724 -8.82 -35.48 13.65
N PRO A 725 -8.69 -36.59 14.41
CA PRO A 725 -7.41 -37.04 14.97
C PRO A 725 -6.33 -37.31 13.91
N THR A 726 -6.71 -37.82 12.73
CA THR A 726 -5.78 -38.07 11.60
C THR A 726 -5.18 -36.78 11.02
N GLN A 727 -5.93 -35.68 11.01
CA GLN A 727 -5.40 -34.39 10.55
C GLN A 727 -4.43 -33.81 11.59
N LEU A 728 -4.79 -33.90 12.88
CA LEU A 728 -3.94 -33.48 13.98
C LEU A 728 -2.62 -34.26 14.04
N SER A 729 -2.67 -35.60 13.95
CA SER A 729 -1.46 -36.43 13.97
C SER A 729 -0.56 -36.19 12.76
N THR A 730 -1.14 -36.01 11.57
CA THR A 730 -0.39 -35.68 10.34
C THR A 730 0.29 -34.31 10.45
N ALA A 731 -0.43 -33.27 10.90
CA ALA A 731 0.12 -31.93 11.08
C ALA A 731 1.24 -31.92 12.14
N HIS A 732 1.01 -32.61 13.26
CA HIS A 732 2.00 -32.76 14.33
C HIS A 732 3.26 -33.51 13.87
N ALA A 733 3.11 -34.61 13.14
CA ALA A 733 4.23 -35.37 12.60
C ALA A 733 5.06 -34.55 11.60
N LYS A 734 4.43 -33.71 10.75
CA LYS A 734 5.17 -32.77 9.89
C LYS A 734 5.90 -31.70 10.71
N PHE A 735 5.29 -31.19 11.79
CA PHE A 735 5.94 -30.24 12.70
C PHE A 735 7.17 -30.85 13.39
N LEU A 736 7.09 -32.09 13.88
CA LEU A 736 8.22 -32.77 14.51
C LEU A 736 9.42 -32.95 13.55
N ARG A 737 9.18 -33.10 12.24
CA ARG A 737 10.26 -33.09 11.21
C ARG A 737 10.94 -31.73 11.09
N VAL A 738 10.19 -30.63 11.20
CA VAL A 738 10.76 -29.28 11.23
C VAL A 738 11.55 -29.07 12.52
N TRP A 739 10.98 -29.48 13.66
CA TRP A 739 11.62 -29.38 14.97
C TRP A 739 12.95 -30.14 15.04
N ALA A 740 13.00 -31.35 14.50
CA ALA A 740 14.22 -32.15 14.40
C ALA A 740 15.40 -31.42 13.71
N ALA A 741 15.13 -30.48 12.80
CA ALA A 741 16.17 -29.68 12.13
C ALA A 741 16.73 -28.51 12.97
N TYR A 742 16.17 -28.24 14.16
CA TYR A 742 16.65 -27.22 15.11
C TYR A 742 17.30 -27.84 16.35
N LYS A 743 17.06 -29.13 16.63
CA LYS A 743 17.76 -29.88 17.67
C LYS A 743 19.27 -29.86 17.41
N PRO A 744 20.12 -29.92 18.46
CA PRO A 744 21.54 -30.09 18.26
C PRO A 744 21.77 -31.39 17.48
N ALA A 745 22.65 -31.35 16.48
CA ALA A 745 23.12 -32.57 15.84
C ALA A 745 23.78 -33.43 16.93
N ALA A 746 23.32 -34.68 17.09
CA ALA A 746 23.84 -35.57 18.12
C ALA A 746 25.36 -35.69 17.97
N ALA A 747 26.10 -35.08 18.90
CA ALA A 747 27.55 -35.09 18.88
C ALA A 747 28.00 -36.55 19.02
N ALA A 748 28.84 -37.02 18.11
CA ALA A 748 29.46 -38.33 18.23
C ALA A 748 30.42 -38.32 19.43
N THR A 749 29.92 -38.67 20.61
CA THR A 749 30.67 -38.65 21.86
C THR A 749 31.60 -39.85 21.93
N THR A 750 32.81 -39.71 21.37
CA THR A 750 33.97 -40.41 21.93
C THR A 750 34.39 -39.67 23.20
N PRO A 751 34.38 -40.31 24.39
CA PRO A 751 34.80 -39.66 25.62
C PRO A 751 36.32 -39.54 25.65
N THR A 752 36.84 -38.39 25.21
CA THR A 752 38.22 -37.97 25.50
C THR A 752 38.22 -37.27 26.87
N PRO A 753 38.91 -37.79 27.90
CA PRO A 753 38.94 -37.14 29.20
C PRO A 753 39.64 -35.78 29.11
N ALA A 754 38.96 -34.71 29.53
CA ALA A 754 39.61 -33.42 29.73
C ALA A 754 40.57 -33.49 30.95
N PRO A 755 41.71 -32.79 30.93
CA PRO A 755 42.60 -32.74 32.08
C PRO A 755 41.93 -32.00 33.25
N LYS A 756 42.05 -32.56 34.47
CA LYS A 756 41.44 -32.00 35.68
C LYS A 756 41.96 -30.57 35.95
N PRO A 757 41.09 -29.60 36.31
CA PRO A 757 41.53 -28.28 36.75
C PRO A 757 42.36 -28.36 38.03
N THR A 758 43.40 -27.54 38.14
CA THR A 758 44.13 -27.31 39.38
C THR A 758 43.26 -26.44 40.30
N MET A 759 42.91 -26.92 41.50
CA MET A 759 42.02 -26.21 42.42
C MET A 759 42.55 -24.81 42.75
N SER A 760 41.67 -23.80 42.69
CA SER A 760 42.06 -22.39 42.88
C SER A 760 41.10 -21.56 43.75
N SER A 761 39.85 -22.00 43.94
CA SER A 761 38.87 -21.35 44.83
C SER A 761 38.29 -22.32 45.87
N PHE A 762 37.70 -21.74 46.93
CA PHE A 762 36.79 -22.46 47.82
C PHE A 762 35.47 -22.82 47.12
N ASP A 763 35.07 -22.07 46.09
CA ASP A 763 33.89 -22.37 45.27
C ASP A 763 34.08 -23.70 44.53
N ASP A 764 35.27 -23.96 43.95
CA ASP A 764 35.62 -25.24 43.31
C ASP A 764 35.44 -26.45 44.26
N ALA A 765 35.61 -26.23 45.57
CA ALA A 765 35.44 -27.26 46.60
C ALA A 765 33.98 -27.39 47.06
N ILE A 766 33.18 -26.33 46.99
CA ILE A 766 31.74 -26.36 47.27
C ILE A 766 31.00 -27.07 46.14
N ASP A 767 31.31 -26.72 44.88
CA ASP A 767 30.71 -27.36 43.70
C ASP A 767 31.03 -28.86 43.66
N ALA A 768 32.29 -29.25 43.96
CA ALA A 768 32.68 -30.65 44.06
C ALA A 768 32.00 -31.45 45.19
N ILE A 769 31.48 -30.78 46.23
CA ILE A 769 30.67 -31.41 47.31
C ILE A 769 29.19 -31.49 46.91
N LEU A 770 28.70 -30.56 46.08
CA LEU A 770 27.34 -30.57 45.56
C LEU A 770 27.13 -31.60 44.43
N ASP A 771 28.19 -31.93 43.69
CA ASP A 771 28.18 -32.89 42.58
C ASP A 771 28.26 -34.39 43.00
N GLU A 772 28.38 -34.73 44.30
CA GLU A 772 28.53 -36.14 44.74
C GLU A 772 27.23 -36.99 44.67
N ASP A 773 26.05 -36.37 44.48
CA ASP A 773 24.76 -37.08 44.37
C ASP A 773 24.17 -37.07 42.94
N GLY A 774 24.64 -37.99 42.10
CA GLY A 774 23.80 -38.53 41.02
C GLY A 774 24.43 -38.61 39.63
N GLU A 775 25.18 -39.69 39.36
CA GLU A 775 25.37 -40.23 38.01
C GLU A 775 24.05 -40.87 37.48
N HIS A 776 22.97 -40.09 37.50
CA HIS A 776 21.75 -40.42 36.77
C HIS A 776 21.95 -40.01 35.32
N THR A 777 21.98 -40.99 34.41
CA THR A 777 21.69 -40.79 32.99
C THR A 777 20.21 -40.40 32.86
N LEU A 778 19.90 -39.14 33.18
CA LEU A 778 18.61 -38.54 32.92
C LEU A 778 18.39 -38.57 31.41
N GLU A 779 17.34 -39.26 30.98
CA GLU A 779 16.80 -39.07 29.63
C GLU A 779 16.43 -37.59 29.51
N VAL A 780 17.23 -36.82 28.77
CA VAL A 780 17.03 -35.37 28.63
C VAL A 780 15.72 -35.16 27.89
N GLU A 781 14.67 -34.81 28.66
CA GLU A 781 13.34 -34.55 28.12
C GLU A 781 13.42 -33.46 27.04
N ASP A 782 12.75 -33.69 25.92
CA ASP A 782 12.79 -32.79 24.78
C ASP A 782 12.30 -31.38 25.15
N GLU A 783 13.00 -30.33 24.68
CA GLU A 783 12.64 -28.94 25.01
C GLU A 783 11.17 -28.64 24.71
N TYR A 784 10.59 -29.23 23.66
CA TYR A 784 9.18 -29.05 23.30
C TYR A 784 8.23 -29.70 24.30
N ASP A 785 8.52 -30.93 24.73
CA ASP A 785 7.67 -31.65 25.68
C ASP A 785 7.76 -31.03 27.10
N SER A 786 8.95 -30.55 27.49
CA SER A 786 9.12 -29.72 28.69
C SER A 786 8.31 -28.41 28.60
N TRP A 787 8.42 -27.66 27.50
CA TRP A 787 7.68 -26.41 27.33
C TRP A 787 6.16 -26.59 27.25
N LEU A 788 5.67 -27.74 26.78
CA LEU A 788 4.23 -28.04 26.79
C LEU A 788 3.65 -28.03 28.22
N LYS A 789 4.45 -28.36 29.25
CA LYS A 789 4.06 -28.34 30.67
C LYS A 789 3.93 -26.95 31.28
N GLU A 790 4.56 -25.93 30.68
CA GLU A 790 4.47 -24.53 31.14
C GLU A 790 3.00 -24.03 31.16
N PRO A 791 2.64 -23.04 32.00
CA PRO A 791 1.30 -22.46 31.97
C PRO A 791 0.96 -21.82 30.62
N MET A 792 -0.32 -21.87 30.23
CA MET A 792 -0.83 -21.11 29.09
C MET A 792 -1.02 -19.63 29.47
N TRP A 793 -0.89 -18.75 28.48
CA TRP A 793 -1.22 -17.34 28.68
C TRP A 793 -2.70 -17.10 28.96
N THR A 794 -2.99 -16.16 29.88
CA THR A 794 -4.32 -15.59 30.05
C THR A 794 -4.69 -14.68 28.88
N SER A 795 -5.95 -14.25 28.81
CA SER A 795 -6.40 -13.28 27.80
C SER A 795 -5.70 -11.92 27.96
N ASP A 796 -5.39 -11.51 29.19
CA ASP A 796 -4.85 -10.18 29.49
C ASP A 796 -3.35 -10.14 29.22
N GLN A 797 -2.62 -11.22 29.58
CA GLN A 797 -1.23 -11.42 29.15
C GLN A 797 -1.05 -11.35 27.63
N HIS A 798 -2.01 -11.86 26.86
CA HIS A 798 -1.97 -11.78 25.39
C HIS A 798 -2.27 -10.38 24.84
N LYS A 799 -3.15 -9.60 25.51
CA LYS A 799 -3.51 -8.24 25.08
C LYS A 799 -2.46 -7.19 25.44
N GLU A 800 -1.96 -7.23 26.68
CA GLU A 800 -1.18 -6.16 27.31
C GLU A 800 0.27 -6.56 27.58
N GLY A 801 0.55 -7.86 27.74
CA GLY A 801 1.89 -8.40 28.00
C GLY A 801 2.85 -8.38 26.81
N PRO A 802 4.02 -9.05 26.93
CA PRO A 802 5.04 -9.07 25.89
C PRO A 802 4.53 -9.70 24.59
N THR A 803 5.17 -9.39 23.46
CA THR A 803 4.87 -10.13 22.21
C THR A 803 5.29 -11.60 22.34
N ALA A 804 4.71 -12.49 21.53
CA ALA A 804 5.10 -13.90 21.54
C ALA A 804 6.60 -14.09 21.23
N VAL A 805 7.19 -13.25 20.37
CA VAL A 805 8.63 -13.24 20.08
C VAL A 805 9.45 -12.83 21.30
N GLN A 806 9.03 -11.79 22.03
CA GLN A 806 9.69 -11.34 23.27
C GLN A 806 9.65 -12.40 24.39
N TYR A 807 8.53 -13.12 24.50
CA TYR A 807 8.42 -14.27 25.40
C TYR A 807 9.46 -15.35 25.06
N TRP A 808 9.57 -15.77 23.80
CA TRP A 808 10.55 -16.78 23.42
C TRP A 808 12.01 -16.30 23.55
N LEU A 809 12.27 -14.99 23.39
CA LEU A 809 13.57 -14.41 23.74
C LEU A 809 13.87 -14.51 25.24
N SER A 810 12.90 -14.25 26.13
CA SER A 810 13.09 -14.43 27.58
C SER A 810 13.33 -15.90 27.99
N LEU A 811 12.80 -16.86 27.22
CA LEU A 811 13.01 -18.30 27.45
C LEU A 811 14.24 -18.88 26.74
N LYS A 812 14.97 -18.09 25.93
CA LYS A 812 16.17 -18.51 25.20
C LYS A 812 17.26 -19.17 26.09
N PRO A 813 17.47 -18.77 27.37
CA PRO A 813 18.38 -19.49 28.26
C PRO A 813 17.88 -20.87 28.72
N LYS A 814 16.55 -21.08 28.77
CA LYS A 814 15.93 -22.33 29.24
C LYS A 814 15.66 -23.32 28.10
N TYR A 815 15.28 -22.82 26.93
CA TYR A 815 14.91 -23.60 25.74
C TYR A 815 15.65 -23.07 24.50
N PRO A 816 16.98 -23.20 24.42
CA PRO A 816 17.80 -22.50 23.42
C PRO A 816 17.47 -22.89 21.96
N HIS A 817 17.11 -24.15 21.70
CA HIS A 817 16.81 -24.61 20.35
C HIS A 817 15.35 -24.32 19.98
N LEU A 818 14.42 -24.52 20.92
CA LEU A 818 12.99 -24.32 20.70
C LEU A 818 12.66 -22.83 20.57
N SER A 819 13.26 -21.96 21.39
CA SER A 819 13.15 -20.51 21.25
C SER A 819 13.57 -20.05 19.85
N ARG A 820 14.62 -20.65 19.27
CA ARG A 820 15.07 -20.30 17.91
C ARG A 820 14.04 -20.68 16.86
N LEU A 821 13.45 -21.88 16.92
CA LEU A 821 12.36 -22.27 16.03
C LEU A 821 11.13 -21.36 16.21
N ALA A 822 10.76 -21.07 17.45
CA ALA A 822 9.60 -20.26 17.76
C ALA A 822 9.77 -18.80 17.28
N ILE A 823 10.93 -18.18 17.50
CA ILE A 823 11.25 -16.84 16.97
C ILE A 823 11.23 -16.84 15.44
N ASP A 824 11.81 -17.85 14.79
CA ASP A 824 11.78 -18.02 13.32
C ASP A 824 10.37 -18.19 12.75
N VAL A 825 9.43 -18.75 13.50
CA VAL A 825 8.08 -19.06 12.99
C VAL A 825 7.05 -18.00 13.36
N LEU A 826 7.10 -17.45 14.57
CA LEU A 826 6.15 -16.43 15.05
C LEU A 826 6.39 -15.05 14.43
N THR A 827 7.58 -14.83 13.84
CA THR A 827 7.91 -13.62 13.08
C THR A 827 7.27 -13.58 11.68
N ILE A 828 6.82 -14.72 11.15
CA ILE A 828 6.23 -14.80 9.80
C ILE A 828 4.89 -14.03 9.74
N PRO A 829 4.69 -13.12 8.77
CA PRO A 829 3.41 -12.43 8.61
C PRO A 829 2.32 -13.36 8.05
N ALA A 830 1.06 -13.06 8.35
CA ALA A 830 -0.09 -13.76 7.75
C ALA A 830 -0.36 -13.34 6.30
N SER A 831 0.08 -12.15 5.91
CA SER A 831 -0.24 -11.51 4.63
C SER A 831 1.00 -10.91 3.96
N SER A 832 0.96 -10.83 2.63
CA SER A 832 1.91 -10.09 1.79
C SER A 832 1.54 -8.60 1.61
N SER A 833 0.50 -8.11 2.28
CA SER A 833 -0.04 -6.74 2.07
C SER A 833 0.96 -5.59 2.35
N ASP A 834 2.11 -5.84 2.96
CA ASP A 834 3.18 -4.82 3.05
C ASP A 834 3.76 -4.47 1.68
N CYS A 835 3.73 -5.38 0.71
CA CYS A 835 4.00 -5.10 -0.69
C CYS A 835 2.99 -4.10 -1.29
N GLU A 836 1.70 -4.25 -0.98
CA GLU A 836 0.67 -3.29 -1.40
C GLU A 836 0.87 -1.91 -0.76
N ARG A 837 1.31 -1.86 0.51
CA ARG A 837 1.65 -0.60 1.22
C ARG A 837 2.87 0.09 0.62
N VAL A 838 3.79 -0.66 0.00
CA VAL A 838 4.86 -0.10 -0.83
C VAL A 838 4.25 0.54 -2.08
N PHE A 839 3.34 -0.15 -2.79
CA PHE A 839 2.73 0.39 -4.01
C PHE A 839 1.86 1.61 -3.77
N ALA A 840 1.11 1.68 -2.65
CA ALA A 840 0.33 2.86 -2.29
C ALA A 840 1.22 4.12 -2.18
N GLY A 841 2.28 4.08 -1.36
CA GLY A 841 3.23 5.18 -1.25
C GLY A 841 4.04 5.44 -2.53
N THR A 842 4.24 4.42 -3.36
CA THR A 842 4.86 4.55 -4.70
C THR A 842 3.93 5.29 -5.67
N GLY A 843 2.61 5.09 -5.56
CA GLY A 843 1.58 5.76 -6.35
C GLY A 843 1.62 7.28 -6.20
N ASP A 844 1.72 7.77 -4.96
CA ASP A 844 1.89 9.20 -4.64
C ASP A 844 3.16 9.79 -5.28
N ILE A 845 4.24 9.00 -5.37
CA ILE A 845 5.50 9.44 -5.98
C ILE A 845 5.39 9.47 -7.52
N ILE A 846 4.52 8.66 -8.14
CA ILE A 846 4.28 8.59 -9.60
C ILE A 846 3.11 9.50 -10.04
N GLU A 847 2.82 10.55 -9.27
CA GLU A 847 1.94 11.67 -9.66
C GLU A 847 2.19 12.17 -11.11
N PRO A 848 1.20 12.80 -11.77
CA PRO A 848 1.33 13.29 -13.15
C PRO A 848 2.59 14.14 -13.42
N GLN A 849 3.06 14.89 -12.43
CA GLN A 849 4.25 15.74 -12.49
C GLN A 849 5.60 14.96 -12.45
N ARG A 850 5.57 13.66 -12.11
CA ARG A 850 6.77 12.83 -11.84
C ARG A 850 6.90 11.57 -12.70
N ARG A 851 6.06 11.42 -13.73
CA ARG A 851 6.03 10.25 -14.64
C ARG A 851 7.37 9.86 -15.31
N LYS A 852 8.35 10.77 -15.37
CA LYS A 852 9.71 10.54 -15.92
C LYS A 852 10.76 10.09 -14.88
N ILE A 853 10.38 9.82 -13.62
CA ILE A 853 11.33 9.37 -12.59
C ILE A 853 11.97 8.01 -12.92
N GLY A 854 13.29 7.90 -12.83
CA GLY A 854 14.02 6.65 -13.07
C GLY A 854 13.67 5.56 -12.04
N ALA A 855 13.72 4.29 -12.46
CA ALA A 855 13.32 3.15 -11.61
C ALA A 855 14.16 3.05 -10.32
N GLN A 856 15.47 3.19 -10.44
CA GLN A 856 16.41 3.13 -9.31
C GLN A 856 16.16 4.25 -8.30
N LEU A 857 15.93 5.48 -8.78
CA LEU A 857 15.62 6.63 -7.92
C LEU A 857 14.27 6.48 -7.21
N LEU A 858 13.26 5.95 -7.90
CA LEU A 858 11.97 5.62 -7.29
C LEU A 858 12.14 4.59 -6.16
N ALA A 859 12.87 3.50 -6.43
CA ALA A 859 13.18 2.48 -5.44
C ALA A 859 13.95 3.07 -4.24
N ALA A 860 14.92 3.94 -4.49
CA ALA A 860 15.70 4.61 -3.45
C ALA A 860 14.83 5.52 -2.57
N LEU A 861 13.94 6.33 -3.14
CA LEU A 861 13.00 7.19 -2.39
C LEU A 861 12.10 6.36 -1.47
N VAL A 862 11.49 5.30 -2.00
CA VAL A 862 10.58 4.40 -1.29
C VAL A 862 11.31 3.65 -0.16
N CYS A 863 12.51 3.12 -0.44
CA CYS A 863 13.32 2.44 0.56
C CYS A 863 13.77 3.41 1.66
N LEU A 864 14.31 4.59 1.30
CA LEU A 864 14.77 5.59 2.26
C LEU A 864 13.68 6.02 3.23
N GLN A 865 12.48 6.37 2.73
CA GLN A 865 11.35 6.73 3.57
C GLN A 865 11.01 5.65 4.61
N ARG A 866 11.17 4.38 4.26
CA ARG A 866 10.87 3.25 5.15
C ARG A 866 12.03 2.94 6.08
N TRP A 867 13.28 3.11 5.63
CA TRP A 867 14.48 2.89 6.42
C TRP A 867 14.66 3.98 7.50
N THR A 868 14.42 5.25 7.17
CA THR A 868 14.48 6.35 8.16
C THR A 868 13.43 6.17 9.25
N ARG A 869 12.20 5.80 8.87
CA ARG A 869 11.11 5.47 9.82
C ARG A 869 11.37 4.21 10.64
N ALA A 870 12.17 3.27 10.14
CA ALA A 870 12.65 2.11 10.91
C ALA A 870 13.83 2.44 11.84
N GLY A 871 14.32 3.69 11.86
CA GLY A 871 15.38 4.17 12.76
C GLY A 871 16.80 4.00 12.23
N PHE A 872 17.00 3.69 10.95
CA PHE A 872 18.35 3.65 10.35
C PHE A 872 18.96 5.05 10.29
N THR A 873 20.20 5.20 10.76
CA THR A 873 20.80 6.51 11.00
C THR A 873 21.34 7.13 9.71
N THR A 874 20.98 8.38 9.50
CA THR A 874 21.57 9.23 8.46
C THR A 874 22.91 9.79 8.97
N PRO A 875 23.81 10.28 8.09
CA PRO A 875 25.10 10.82 8.50
C PRO A 875 24.94 11.92 9.58
N SER A 876 25.77 11.90 10.62
CA SER A 876 25.75 12.92 11.67
C SER A 876 26.97 13.83 11.52
N THR A 877 26.77 15.14 11.42
CA THR A 877 27.86 16.14 11.38
C THR A 877 28.59 16.33 12.71
N THR A 878 28.29 15.53 13.74
CA THR A 878 28.95 15.62 15.05
C THR A 878 30.40 15.09 15.04
N THR A 879 30.81 14.31 14.04
CA THR A 879 32.24 14.09 13.76
C THR A 879 32.84 15.34 13.13
N ALA A 880 33.71 16.04 13.87
CA ALA A 880 34.11 17.43 13.66
C ALA A 880 34.98 17.76 12.42
N ALA A 881 34.88 16.98 11.34
CA ALA A 881 35.48 17.29 10.06
C ALA A 881 34.47 18.04 9.17
N LYS A 882 34.76 19.31 8.86
CA LYS A 882 33.98 20.11 7.92
C LYS A 882 34.31 19.71 6.48
N HIS A 883 33.86 18.53 6.07
CA HIS A 883 34.01 18.08 4.68
C HIS A 883 33.31 19.03 3.72
N THR A 884 34.07 19.50 2.74
CA THR A 884 33.61 20.33 1.62
C THR A 884 32.74 19.51 0.66
N ASP A 885 31.96 20.20 -0.19
CA ASP A 885 31.17 19.52 -1.23
C ASP A 885 32.06 18.71 -2.20
N GLU A 886 33.34 19.10 -2.38
CA GLU A 886 34.33 18.35 -3.16
C GLU A 886 34.86 17.12 -2.40
N GLU A 887 35.22 17.23 -1.12
CA GLU A 887 35.65 16.07 -0.31
C GLU A 887 34.53 15.03 -0.17
N LEU A 888 33.27 15.46 0.01
CA LEU A 888 32.09 14.59 -0.04
C LEU A 888 31.81 14.03 -1.44
N THR A 889 32.39 14.62 -2.49
CA THR A 889 32.30 14.12 -3.88
C THR A 889 33.34 13.03 -4.14
N GLU A 890 34.54 13.15 -3.56
CA GLU A 890 35.60 12.14 -3.65
C GLU A 890 35.39 10.97 -2.67
N GLU A 891 35.09 11.23 -1.39
CA GLU A 891 34.84 10.21 -0.35
C GLU A 891 33.72 9.24 -0.76
N PHE A 892 32.68 9.74 -1.43
CA PHE A 892 31.54 8.96 -1.91
C PHE A 892 31.57 8.70 -3.43
N ALA A 893 32.73 8.92 -4.08
CA ALA A 893 33.00 8.61 -5.49
C ALA A 893 31.90 9.08 -6.48
N ILE A 894 31.38 10.30 -6.32
CA ILE A 894 30.24 10.81 -7.10
C ILE A 894 30.59 10.96 -8.60
N GLY A 895 31.86 11.21 -8.92
CA GLY A 895 32.33 11.44 -10.29
C GLY A 895 32.31 10.22 -11.22
N THR A 896 32.10 9.00 -10.70
CA THR A 896 32.16 7.74 -11.49
C THR A 896 30.79 7.16 -11.84
N TRP A 897 29.69 7.87 -11.59
CA TRP A 897 28.32 7.37 -11.78
C TRP A 897 27.71 7.73 -13.15
N GLU A 898 28.49 7.65 -14.23
CA GLU A 898 27.94 7.51 -15.59
C GLU A 898 27.65 6.02 -15.85
N GLU A 899 26.36 5.68 -15.81
CA GLU A 899 25.73 4.38 -16.11
C GLU A 899 26.23 3.12 -15.34
N PRO A 900 25.33 2.27 -14.80
CA PRO A 900 25.76 0.95 -14.35
C PRO A 900 26.26 0.13 -15.55
N PRO A 901 27.27 -0.74 -15.39
CA PRO A 901 27.71 -1.63 -16.46
C PRO A 901 26.53 -2.44 -17.01
N ALA A 902 26.51 -2.65 -18.32
CA ALA A 902 25.37 -3.20 -19.09
C ALA A 902 24.96 -4.65 -18.74
N GLU A 903 25.54 -5.25 -17.70
CA GLU A 903 25.23 -6.60 -17.19
C GLU A 903 24.00 -6.62 -16.24
N LEU A 904 23.32 -5.47 -16.06
CA LEU A 904 22.11 -5.33 -15.24
C LEU A 904 20.88 -4.78 -15.99
N SER A 905 20.89 -4.77 -17.33
CA SER A 905 19.70 -4.55 -18.17
C SER A 905 19.02 -5.88 -18.54
#